data_AF-G0UA01-F1
#
_entry.id   AF-G0UA01-F1
#
_cell.length_a   1.000
_cell.length_b   1.000
_cell.length_c   1.000
_cell.angle_alpha   90.00
_cell.angle_beta   90.00
_cell.angle_gamma   90.00
#
_symmetry.space_group_name_H-M   'P 1'
#
loop_
_entity.id
_entity.type
_entity.pdbx_description
1 polymer ?
#
loop_
_entity_poly.entity_id
_entity_poly.type
_entity_poly.pdbx_seq_one_letter_code
_entity_poly.pdbx_strand_id
1 'polypeptide(L)'
;MLRLRFSAVTPPAPEPRARLYYSATVALRQLQARDRIISGAHGAGIINHQSMAHPTNSPALRSVTPSPPPADLLRTKVHEGTGTSETDPYIRMLPNQESKKPESSVLQTSSTLAPTVDELCELGRRWGTMGYWYGDTHPRLSAYLKQLLVPDVPPLSPTAESLLALFEASVVPKLASDEEDRHRLLSIWKKTVQQVNLLVEQHVFNRAQFETELSCCCEEALQRMGDLALKSGEGPLAVEALRRQALLRRNNYIEKQLIDVTANASYLGYGDAAWQVFFAAVAKNKALLLGDESPEAIRFAWEAVMHGDIVRLPEVTGAVALYLMLVCINESRTLVGENLRTQSANLDEGVRASDKRLRQSPLLLLHPSVKRRFVVKVLTTMLQTVTSNQFSKALSGRGLFDLSREVALCEAMNSCHKQLETDVVDAVDRFESKNEVKTLLSSLMGSADIAVRAKVASIFGIAGNAPVNWDAVMQNVDWISNWRKLATLLLSDATVLVAIQKHVKNAIGAKGVSKHLFSDDYAEQLQSIINVREERERSKKQKIAYIVQELSSFQHVDAACDILRQINVDLTELDRAAAEMHAKGIVQRPKVEEKLLISALEAVAKRHPNWVQAGVFQPTLRCPADALRWLMHMFIRLTYVPQAGAAAIARLSRRRIGPVGTEHYQHNIPAEVGFVEQYDNLQYKRYDWQGWYQRMVDVHNRNVSLRCRISDLRRLDAKGEPFVDMQTERRLRILAQDRVGMGVLKLDADKYEDQSDNLTFGTTKLSELLADARKARLGEEYWPSVELKVRRPSGQSKAYYSLIDYDRIEKCSKELYEKYRDAKKRSLFVTPMDMWLEVGGVQVRRSAESADEDGYTLQTLQNVSNNSDTE
;
A
#
# COMPACT_ATOMS: atom_id res chain seq x y z
N MET A 1 22.59 13.41 -34.37
CA MET A 1 22.88 12.61 -35.58
C MET A 1 24.35 12.24 -35.57
N LEU A 2 24.70 11.11 -36.22
CA LEU A 2 26.03 10.48 -36.37
C LEU A 2 26.37 9.36 -35.36
N ARG A 3 25.98 8.15 -35.78
CA ARG A 3 26.44 6.84 -35.32
C ARG A 3 27.81 6.55 -35.93
N LEU A 4 28.79 6.14 -35.12
CA LEU A 4 29.96 5.43 -35.58
C LEU A 4 29.89 3.97 -35.10
N ARG A 5 29.95 3.05 -36.07
CA ARG A 5 29.99 1.60 -35.91
C ARG A 5 31.42 1.18 -35.62
N PHE A 6 31.62 0.32 -34.62
CA PHE A 6 32.75 -0.60 -34.60
C PHE A 6 32.21 -2.03 -34.48
N SER A 7 32.47 -2.82 -35.51
CA SER A 7 32.31 -4.27 -35.51
C SER A 7 33.47 -4.89 -34.74
N ALA A 8 33.18 -5.72 -33.75
CA ALA A 8 34.14 -6.63 -33.15
C ALA A 8 33.54 -8.03 -33.09
N VAL A 9 34.25 -8.94 -33.73
CA VAL A 9 34.07 -10.38 -33.89
C VAL A 9 33.64 -11.08 -32.59
N THR A 10 32.57 -11.87 -32.67
CA THR A 10 32.12 -12.80 -31.62
C THR A 10 32.96 -14.08 -31.64
N PRO A 11 33.63 -14.46 -30.53
CA PRO A 11 34.16 -15.81 -30.37
C PRO A 11 33.06 -16.80 -29.94
N PRO A 12 33.23 -18.12 -30.18
CA PRO A 12 32.18 -19.11 -29.94
C PRO A 12 31.88 -19.28 -28.44
N ALA A 13 30.60 -19.55 -28.16
CA ALA A 13 30.05 -19.70 -26.81
C ALA A 13 30.71 -20.87 -26.06
N PRO A 14 31.19 -20.67 -24.82
CA PRO A 14 31.42 -21.77 -23.90
C PRO A 14 30.08 -22.17 -23.25
N GLU A 15 29.92 -23.49 -23.08
CA GLU A 15 28.80 -24.20 -22.46
C GLU A 15 28.26 -23.58 -21.15
N PRO A 16 26.98 -23.83 -20.80
CA PRO A 16 26.33 -23.19 -19.67
C PRO A 16 26.75 -23.86 -18.36
N ARG A 17 27.94 -23.54 -17.86
CA ARG A 17 28.21 -23.65 -16.43
C ARG A 17 27.56 -22.48 -15.73
N ALA A 18 26.58 -22.78 -14.89
CA ALA A 18 25.84 -21.85 -14.06
C ALA A 18 26.72 -20.72 -13.51
N ARG A 19 26.65 -19.54 -14.15
CA ARG A 19 27.10 -18.29 -13.56
C ARG A 19 26.05 -17.86 -12.57
N LEU A 20 26.20 -18.32 -11.33
CA LEU A 20 25.58 -17.71 -10.17
C LEU A 20 25.94 -16.22 -10.17
N TYR A 21 24.91 -15.38 -10.19
CA TYR A 21 25.00 -13.95 -9.89
C TYR A 21 25.61 -13.77 -8.49
N TYR A 22 26.91 -13.46 -8.41
CA TYR A 22 27.50 -12.93 -7.17
C TYR A 22 27.25 -11.42 -7.10
N SER A 23 26.00 -11.06 -6.84
CA SER A 23 25.66 -9.86 -6.06
C SER A 23 24.79 -10.23 -4.86
N ALA A 24 25.00 -11.43 -4.32
CA ALA A 24 24.67 -11.69 -2.93
C ALA A 24 25.62 -10.82 -2.11
N THR A 25 25.07 -9.95 -1.27
CA THR A 25 25.74 -9.49 -0.08
C THR A 25 26.51 -10.67 0.50
N VAL A 26 27.84 -10.63 0.45
CA VAL A 26 28.65 -11.61 1.19
C VAL A 26 28.13 -11.53 2.61
N ALA A 27 27.55 -12.62 3.11
CA ALA A 27 27.04 -12.66 4.48
C ALA A 27 28.18 -12.14 5.36
N LEU A 28 28.01 -10.96 5.95
CA LEU A 28 28.98 -10.37 6.87
C LEU A 28 29.09 -11.37 8.01
N ARG A 29 30.08 -12.26 7.95
CA ARG A 29 30.35 -13.21 9.01
C ARG A 29 30.78 -12.37 10.20
N GLN A 30 29.89 -12.22 11.18
CA GLN A 30 30.26 -11.66 12.47
C GLN A 30 31.29 -12.61 13.05
N LEU A 31 32.54 -12.17 13.12
CA LEU A 31 33.63 -13.00 13.63
C LEU A 31 33.32 -13.41 15.07
N GLN A 32 33.33 -14.72 15.33
CA GLN A 32 33.27 -15.22 16.69
C GLN A 32 34.50 -14.76 17.46
N ALA A 33 34.32 -14.35 18.72
CA ALA A 33 35.38 -13.79 19.53
C ALA A 33 36.13 -12.61 18.87
N ARG A 34 35.42 -11.79 18.07
CA ARG A 34 35.97 -10.58 17.43
C ARG A 34 36.79 -9.72 18.40
N ASP A 35 36.26 -9.46 19.59
CA ASP A 35 36.94 -8.59 20.55
C ASP A 35 38.24 -9.22 21.05
N ARG A 36 38.32 -10.56 21.15
CA ARG A 36 39.56 -11.28 21.50
C ARG A 36 40.56 -11.30 20.34
N ILE A 37 40.09 -11.58 19.12
CA ILE A 37 40.96 -11.88 17.97
C ILE A 37 41.34 -10.63 17.18
N ILE A 38 40.40 -9.73 16.94
CA ILE A 38 40.62 -8.54 16.11
C ILE A 38 40.99 -7.33 16.95
N SER A 39 40.27 -7.11 18.06
CA SER A 39 40.49 -5.94 18.92
C SER A 39 41.54 -6.20 20.00
N GLY A 40 41.76 -7.46 20.39
CA GLY A 40 42.59 -7.85 21.53
C GLY A 40 43.94 -8.48 21.18
N ALA A 41 44.11 -9.01 19.97
CA ALA A 41 45.36 -9.62 19.53
C ALA A 41 46.10 -8.72 18.54
N HIS A 42 47.38 -8.45 18.80
CA HIS A 42 48.23 -7.64 17.92
C HIS A 42 48.37 -8.21 16.51
N GLY A 43 48.16 -9.52 16.33
CA GLY A 43 48.24 -10.16 15.02
C GLY A 43 46.92 -10.28 14.26
N ALA A 44 45.81 -9.73 14.78
CA ALA A 44 44.45 -9.98 14.27
C ALA A 44 44.11 -11.49 14.12
N GLY A 45 44.79 -12.36 14.87
CA GLY A 45 44.70 -13.82 14.77
C GLY A 45 45.37 -14.47 13.56
N ILE A 46 46.04 -13.70 12.69
CA ILE A 46 46.72 -14.21 11.47
C ILE A 46 48.24 -14.29 11.61
N ILE A 47 48.83 -13.45 12.47
CA ILE A 47 50.27 -13.48 12.76
C ILE A 47 50.53 -14.44 13.91
N ASN A 48 51.39 -15.43 13.68
CA ASN A 48 51.91 -16.27 14.75
C ASN A 48 53.06 -15.55 15.46
N HIS A 49 52.83 -15.10 16.70
CA HIS A 49 53.81 -14.40 17.53
C HIS A 49 54.69 -15.34 18.37
N GLN A 50 54.64 -16.65 18.13
CA GLN A 50 55.55 -17.59 18.78
C GLN A 50 56.98 -17.39 18.26
N SER A 51 57.94 -17.34 19.20
CA SER A 51 59.34 -17.06 18.91
C SER A 51 59.95 -18.06 17.93
N MET A 52 60.39 -17.59 16.77
CA MET A 52 61.18 -18.38 15.80
C MET A 52 62.67 -18.26 16.16
N ALA A 53 63.06 -18.83 17.30
CA ALA A 53 64.44 -18.80 17.78
C ALA A 53 65.33 -19.93 17.22
N HIS A 54 64.82 -20.77 16.30
CA HIS A 54 65.56 -21.95 15.83
C HIS A 54 65.88 -21.90 14.33
N PRO A 55 67.12 -22.24 13.95
CA PRO A 55 67.50 -22.36 12.55
C PRO A 55 66.65 -23.46 11.91
N THR A 56 65.87 -23.08 10.91
CA THR A 56 65.13 -24.05 10.10
C THR A 56 66.00 -24.43 8.91
N ASN A 57 66.19 -25.73 8.68
CA ASN A 57 66.97 -26.25 7.53
C ASN A 57 66.26 -26.04 6.17
N SER A 58 65.25 -25.15 6.11
CA SER A 58 64.49 -24.88 4.89
C SER A 58 65.30 -24.00 3.94
N PRO A 59 65.43 -24.37 2.66
CA PRO A 59 66.18 -23.58 1.68
C PRO A 59 65.58 -22.18 1.45
N ALA A 60 64.28 -21.98 1.74
CA ALA A 60 63.59 -20.69 1.61
C ALA A 60 63.92 -19.69 2.74
N LEU A 61 64.57 -20.12 3.83
CA LEU A 61 64.84 -19.29 5.03
C LEU A 61 66.34 -19.07 5.28
N ARG A 62 67.20 -19.28 4.26
CA ARG A 62 68.67 -19.16 4.35
C ARG A 62 69.18 -17.77 4.77
N SER A 63 68.38 -16.72 4.61
CA SER A 63 68.71 -15.34 5.02
C SER A 63 68.38 -15.02 6.48
N VAL A 64 67.70 -15.93 7.21
CA VAL A 64 67.29 -15.71 8.59
C VAL A 64 68.44 -16.07 9.53
N THR A 65 69.05 -15.08 10.16
CA THR A 65 70.08 -15.27 11.20
C THR A 65 69.43 -15.46 12.57
N PRO A 66 69.99 -16.31 13.46
CA PRO A 66 69.47 -16.44 14.82
C PRO A 66 69.57 -15.11 15.57
N SER A 67 68.44 -14.62 16.08
CA SER A 67 68.37 -13.39 16.88
C SER A 67 68.94 -13.61 18.28
N PRO A 68 69.67 -12.64 18.86
CA PRO A 68 70.06 -12.69 20.27
C PRO A 68 68.82 -12.68 21.19
N PRO A 69 68.94 -13.12 22.46
CA PRO A 69 67.84 -13.06 23.41
C PRO A 69 67.36 -11.62 23.62
N PRO A 70 66.07 -11.41 23.94
CA PRO A 70 65.54 -10.08 24.21
C PRO A 70 66.25 -9.43 25.41
N ALA A 71 66.45 -8.11 25.35
CA ALA A 71 67.09 -7.36 26.42
C ALA A 71 66.22 -7.35 27.68
N ASP A 72 66.82 -7.66 28.84
CA ASP A 72 66.11 -7.87 30.12
C ASP A 72 65.41 -6.59 30.63
N LEU A 73 66.12 -5.46 30.67
CA LEU A 73 65.57 -4.16 31.07
C LEU A 73 65.69 -3.15 29.93
N LEU A 74 64.73 -3.18 29.01
CA LEU A 74 64.63 -2.24 27.89
C LEU A 74 63.27 -1.53 27.87
N ARG A 75 63.30 -0.20 27.76
CA ARG A 75 62.10 0.61 27.47
C ARG A 75 61.91 0.70 25.96
N THR A 76 60.97 -0.08 25.41
CA THR A 76 60.70 -0.09 23.97
C THR A 76 59.97 1.18 23.51
N LYS A 77 60.01 1.47 22.20
CA LYS A 77 59.16 2.50 21.60
C LYS A 77 57.70 2.04 21.61
N VAL A 78 56.76 2.99 21.55
CA VAL A 78 55.32 2.70 21.70
C VAL A 78 54.78 1.70 20.67
N HIS A 79 55.29 1.73 19.44
CA HIS A 79 54.86 0.84 18.34
C HIS A 79 55.67 -0.47 18.26
N GLU A 80 56.64 -0.68 19.15
CA GLU A 80 57.57 -1.82 19.13
C GLU A 80 57.52 -2.59 20.45
N GLY A 81 57.80 -3.88 20.35
CA GLY A 81 58.10 -4.75 21.48
C GLY A 81 59.36 -5.56 21.21
N THR A 82 59.78 -6.34 22.21
CA THR A 82 60.96 -7.20 22.10
C THR A 82 60.70 -8.46 21.27
N GLY A 83 59.43 -8.75 20.95
CA GLY A 83 59.03 -9.92 20.17
C GLY A 83 59.03 -11.21 20.97
N THR A 84 58.88 -11.11 22.30
CA THR A 84 58.92 -12.26 23.22
C THR A 84 57.62 -13.08 23.17
N SER A 85 56.47 -12.44 22.91
CA SER A 85 55.16 -13.08 22.93
C SER A 85 54.13 -12.31 22.07
N GLU A 86 52.89 -12.81 22.02
CA GLU A 86 51.75 -12.07 21.46
C GLU A 86 51.42 -10.78 22.24
N THR A 87 51.69 -10.75 23.54
CA THR A 87 51.46 -9.58 24.40
C THR A 87 52.57 -8.53 24.27
N ASP A 88 53.77 -8.93 23.82
CA ASP A 88 54.86 -8.03 23.46
C ASP A 88 55.44 -8.41 22.08
N PRO A 89 54.68 -8.15 21.00
CA PRO A 89 55.08 -8.51 19.65
C PRO A 89 56.20 -7.58 19.17
N TYR A 90 56.94 -7.98 18.13
CA TYR A 90 57.92 -7.09 17.50
C TYR A 90 57.30 -5.76 17.06
N ILE A 91 56.08 -5.81 16.50
CA ILE A 91 55.32 -4.64 16.06
C ILE A 91 53.97 -4.63 16.78
N ARG A 92 53.72 -3.59 17.56
CA ARG A 92 52.44 -3.38 18.26
C ARG A 92 51.43 -2.77 17.29
N MET A 93 50.54 -3.62 16.77
CA MET A 93 49.49 -3.19 15.84
C MET A 93 48.26 -2.55 16.50
N LEU A 94 47.99 -2.85 17.78
CA LEU A 94 46.84 -2.31 18.50
C LEU A 94 47.10 -0.84 18.87
N PRO A 95 46.13 0.06 18.64
CA PRO A 95 46.27 1.46 19.02
C PRO A 95 46.28 1.61 20.54
N ASN A 96 46.97 2.64 21.04
CA ASN A 96 46.99 3.01 22.45
C ASN A 96 45.87 4.01 22.84
N GLN A 97 44.98 4.35 21.90
CA GLN A 97 43.81 5.21 22.10
C GLN A 97 42.55 4.40 22.41
N GLU A 98 41.53 5.04 22.99
CA GLU A 98 40.24 4.42 23.25
C GLU A 98 39.58 3.95 21.94
N SER A 99 39.31 2.64 21.83
CA SER A 99 38.61 2.07 20.68
C SER A 99 37.11 2.07 20.92
N LYS A 100 36.37 2.86 20.13
CA LYS A 100 34.88 2.86 20.13
C LYS A 100 34.34 2.10 18.93
N LYS A 101 33.32 1.26 19.16
CA LYS A 101 32.57 0.62 18.08
C LYS A 101 31.83 1.70 17.28
N PRO A 102 31.66 1.53 15.95
CA PRO A 102 30.91 2.50 15.15
C PRO A 102 29.48 2.64 15.69
N GLU A 103 28.94 3.86 15.62
CA GLU A 103 27.54 4.10 15.98
C GLU A 103 26.62 3.23 15.11
N SER A 104 25.55 2.73 15.73
CA SER A 104 24.60 1.86 15.04
C SER A 104 23.88 2.61 13.92
N SER A 105 23.81 2.01 12.73
CA SER A 105 23.01 2.51 11.62
C SER A 105 21.52 2.14 11.72
N VAL A 106 21.11 1.46 12.80
CA VAL A 106 19.70 1.12 13.05
C VAL A 106 18.93 2.41 13.35
N LEU A 107 17.81 2.60 12.67
CA LEU A 107 16.94 3.76 12.87
C LEU A 107 16.22 3.68 14.23
N GLN A 108 16.86 4.23 15.26
CA GLN A 108 16.35 4.21 16.64
C GLN A 108 14.99 4.91 16.78
N THR A 109 14.73 5.95 15.99
CA THR A 109 13.48 6.72 16.05
C THR A 109 12.26 5.94 15.53
N SER A 110 12.48 4.98 14.64
CA SER A 110 11.40 4.14 14.10
C SER A 110 11.29 2.78 14.80
N SER A 111 12.29 2.39 15.61
CA SER A 111 12.23 1.15 16.37
C SER A 111 11.38 1.31 17.63
N THR A 112 10.32 0.52 17.75
CA THR A 112 9.50 0.42 18.96
C THR A 112 10.02 -0.69 19.86
N LEU A 113 10.54 -0.33 21.02
CA LEU A 113 10.97 -1.28 22.05
C LEU A 113 9.78 -1.69 22.93
N ALA A 114 9.96 -2.72 23.77
CA ALA A 114 9.00 -3.05 24.82
C ALA A 114 8.86 -1.89 25.83
N PRO A 115 7.65 -1.64 26.38
CA PRO A 115 7.43 -0.52 27.29
C PRO A 115 8.16 -0.74 28.60
N THR A 116 8.92 0.26 29.05
CA THR A 116 9.48 0.25 30.41
C THR A 116 8.45 0.73 31.42
N VAL A 117 8.66 0.41 32.71
CA VAL A 117 7.79 0.89 33.79
C VAL A 117 7.79 2.42 33.85
N ASP A 118 8.96 3.04 33.69
CA ASP A 118 9.10 4.51 33.70
C ASP A 118 8.32 5.14 32.53
N GLU A 119 8.40 4.54 31.34
CA GLU A 119 7.63 4.96 30.17
C GLU A 119 6.13 4.86 30.43
N LEU A 120 5.67 3.78 31.07
CA LEU A 120 4.26 3.62 31.42
C LEU A 120 3.81 4.68 32.44
N CYS A 121 4.60 4.98 33.46
CA CYS A 121 4.27 6.02 34.44
C CYS A 121 4.13 7.41 33.79
N GLU A 122 4.91 7.71 32.76
CA GLU A 122 4.87 9.00 32.05
C GLU A 122 4.01 8.99 30.77
N LEU A 123 3.30 7.89 30.50
CA LEU A 123 2.63 7.67 29.22
C LEU A 123 1.59 8.74 28.88
N GLY A 124 0.90 9.31 29.89
CA GLY A 124 -0.06 10.41 29.70
C GLY A 124 0.58 11.72 29.23
N ARG A 125 1.90 11.89 29.38
CA ARG A 125 2.65 13.08 28.91
C ARG A 125 3.40 12.82 27.61
N ARG A 126 3.63 11.57 27.25
CA ARG A 126 4.43 11.17 26.09
C ARG A 126 3.80 11.60 24.75
N TRP A 127 4.67 11.94 23.81
CA TRP A 127 4.35 12.17 22.41
C TRP A 127 4.91 11.01 21.58
N GLY A 128 4.13 10.52 20.64
CA GLY A 128 4.53 9.43 19.76
C GLY A 128 3.76 9.43 18.46
N THR A 129 4.33 8.78 17.45
CA THR A 129 3.67 8.57 16.16
C THR A 129 2.44 7.67 16.32
N MET A 130 1.54 7.63 15.33
CA MET A 130 0.44 6.67 15.37
C MET A 130 0.93 5.21 15.41
N GLY A 131 2.07 4.91 14.80
CA GLY A 131 2.74 3.60 14.94
C GLY A 131 3.28 3.31 16.34
N TYR A 132 3.64 4.32 17.14
CA TYR A 132 3.96 4.13 18.56
C TYR A 132 2.71 3.76 19.38
N TRP A 133 1.57 4.39 19.07
CA TRP A 133 0.31 4.15 19.78
C TRP A 133 -0.37 2.82 19.40
N TYR A 134 -0.33 2.45 18.11
CA TYR A 134 -1.05 1.32 17.50
C TYR A 134 -0.17 0.29 16.79
N GLY A 135 1.15 0.32 17.02
CA GLY A 135 2.10 -0.57 16.39
C GLY A 135 1.77 -2.05 16.57
N ASP A 136 2.37 -2.87 15.71
CA ASP A 136 2.21 -4.33 15.71
C ASP A 136 2.65 -4.98 17.02
N THR A 137 3.73 -4.46 17.58
CA THR A 137 4.43 -4.99 18.75
C THR A 137 4.33 -3.98 19.89
N HIS A 138 3.57 -4.35 20.93
CA HIS A 138 3.34 -3.57 22.14
C HIS A 138 2.64 -2.21 21.94
N PRO A 139 1.38 -2.17 21.47
CA PRO A 139 0.64 -0.93 21.25
C PRO A 139 0.41 -0.15 22.56
N ARG A 140 0.90 1.10 22.59
CA ARG A 140 0.90 1.94 23.80
C ARG A 140 -0.46 2.51 24.16
N LEU A 141 -1.37 2.66 23.20
CA LEU A 141 -2.69 3.18 23.52
C LEU A 141 -3.48 2.23 24.40
N SER A 142 -3.37 0.92 24.16
CA SER A 142 -4.01 -0.09 25.01
C SER A 142 -3.54 0.02 26.46
N ALA A 143 -2.23 0.26 26.68
CA ALA A 143 -1.66 0.47 28.00
C ALA A 143 -2.14 1.79 28.63
N TYR A 144 -2.17 2.88 27.85
CA TYR A 144 -2.70 4.18 28.28
C TYR A 144 -4.16 4.08 28.74
N LEU A 145 -5.01 3.38 27.99
CA LEU A 145 -6.41 3.18 28.36
C LEU A 145 -6.57 2.28 29.59
N LYS A 146 -5.76 1.23 29.72
CA LYS A 146 -5.77 0.36 30.91
C LYS A 146 -5.38 1.10 32.19
N GLN A 147 -4.55 2.14 32.12
CA GLN A 147 -4.24 3.00 33.28
C GLN A 147 -5.45 3.82 33.77
N LEU A 148 -6.43 4.07 32.91
CA LEU A 148 -7.66 4.77 33.28
C LEU A 148 -8.62 3.89 34.09
N LEU A 149 -8.46 2.56 34.04
CA LEU A 149 -9.23 1.61 34.84
C LEU A 149 -8.80 1.69 36.31
N VAL A 150 -9.78 1.62 37.21
CA VAL A 150 -9.50 1.43 38.64
C VAL A 150 -9.14 -0.05 38.85
N PRO A 151 -7.96 -0.38 39.43
CA PRO A 151 -7.54 -1.76 39.67
C PRO A 151 -8.37 -2.39 40.80
N ASP A 152 -8.34 -3.72 40.85
CA ASP A 152 -8.89 -4.52 41.96
C ASP A 152 -10.37 -4.22 42.31
N VAL A 153 -11.20 -4.09 41.27
CA VAL A 153 -12.65 -3.96 41.40
C VAL A 153 -13.30 -5.33 41.16
N PRO A 154 -13.65 -6.11 42.20
CA PRO A 154 -14.33 -7.39 42.04
C PRO A 154 -15.78 -7.18 41.55
N PRO A 155 -16.37 -8.18 40.87
CA PRO A 155 -17.78 -8.11 40.45
C PRO A 155 -18.71 -7.99 41.67
N LEU A 156 -19.83 -7.28 41.49
CA LEU A 156 -20.87 -7.19 42.51
C LEU A 156 -21.49 -8.56 42.75
N SER A 157 -21.72 -8.93 44.01
CA SER A 157 -22.45 -10.16 44.33
C SER A 157 -23.95 -9.98 44.02
N PRO A 158 -24.69 -11.05 43.67
CA PRO A 158 -26.12 -10.98 43.43
C PRO A 158 -26.90 -10.36 44.61
N THR A 159 -26.45 -10.62 45.84
CA THR A 159 -27.03 -10.03 47.07
C THR A 159 -26.87 -8.51 47.11
N ALA A 160 -25.67 -7.99 46.81
CA ALA A 160 -25.42 -6.56 46.80
C ALA A 160 -26.17 -5.83 45.67
N GLU A 161 -26.31 -6.48 44.51
CA GLU A 161 -27.12 -5.93 43.41
C GLU A 161 -28.61 -5.91 43.76
N SER A 162 -29.12 -6.99 44.38
CA SER A 162 -30.50 -7.03 44.88
C SER A 162 -30.75 -5.98 45.96
N LEU A 163 -29.77 -5.72 46.84
CA LEU A 163 -29.84 -4.68 47.86
C LEU A 163 -30.06 -3.31 47.23
N LEU A 164 -29.30 -2.96 46.17
CA LEU A 164 -29.46 -1.68 45.46
C LEU A 164 -30.85 -1.54 44.80
N ALA A 165 -31.35 -2.60 44.18
CA ALA A 165 -32.67 -2.61 43.53
C ALA A 165 -33.82 -2.51 44.54
N LEU A 166 -33.66 -3.17 45.69
CA LEU A 166 -34.66 -3.22 46.75
C LEU A 166 -34.54 -2.10 47.77
N PHE A 167 -33.46 -1.29 47.72
CA PHE A 167 -33.16 -0.27 48.73
C PHE A 167 -34.28 0.75 48.85
N GLU A 168 -34.70 1.32 47.72
CA GLU A 168 -35.73 2.36 47.64
C GLU A 168 -37.10 1.85 48.10
N ALA A 169 -37.47 0.63 47.70
CA ALA A 169 -38.82 0.11 47.89
C ALA A 169 -39.02 -0.64 49.21
N SER A 170 -38.00 -1.29 49.75
CA SER A 170 -38.15 -2.26 50.85
C SER A 170 -37.23 -2.03 52.04
N VAL A 171 -36.09 -1.37 51.86
CA VAL A 171 -35.10 -1.16 52.92
C VAL A 171 -35.37 0.17 53.62
N VAL A 172 -35.56 1.28 52.88
CA VAL A 172 -35.88 2.58 53.49
C VAL A 172 -37.11 2.55 54.41
N PRO A 173 -38.22 1.87 54.08
CA PRO A 173 -39.36 1.73 54.99
C PRO A 173 -39.05 0.93 56.27
N LYS A 174 -38.04 0.04 56.25
CA LYS A 174 -37.57 -0.72 57.41
C LYS A 174 -36.55 0.07 58.26
N LEU A 175 -35.77 0.94 57.63
CA LEU A 175 -34.71 1.75 58.26
C LEU A 175 -35.25 2.91 59.11
N ALA A 176 -36.38 3.51 58.71
CA ALA A 176 -37.04 4.60 59.42
C ALA A 176 -38.52 4.25 59.67
N SER A 177 -38.98 4.44 60.90
CA SER A 177 -40.40 4.32 61.28
C SER A 177 -41.21 5.57 60.90
N ASP A 178 -40.55 6.73 60.89
CA ASP A 178 -41.19 8.03 60.73
C ASP A 178 -41.22 8.44 59.25
N GLU A 179 -42.38 8.91 58.78
CA GLU A 179 -42.59 9.28 57.37
C GLU A 179 -41.68 10.45 56.93
N GLU A 180 -41.31 11.36 57.84
CA GLU A 180 -40.38 12.46 57.54
C GLU A 180 -38.97 11.94 57.26
N ASP A 181 -38.47 11.00 58.06
CA ASP A 181 -37.14 10.41 57.89
C ASP A 181 -37.09 9.48 56.68
N ARG A 182 -38.18 8.75 56.39
CA ARG A 182 -38.33 8.00 55.13
C ARG A 182 -38.20 8.92 53.92
N HIS A 183 -38.90 10.05 53.90
CA HIS A 183 -38.81 11.01 52.81
C HIS A 183 -37.41 11.63 52.67
N ARG A 184 -36.74 11.94 53.79
CA ARG A 184 -35.37 12.47 53.76
C ARG A 184 -34.35 11.43 53.28
N LEU A 185 -34.44 10.18 53.74
CA LEU A 185 -33.58 9.09 53.30
C LEU A 185 -33.78 8.77 51.81
N LEU A 186 -35.02 8.77 51.32
CA LEU A 186 -35.30 8.62 49.89
C LEU A 186 -34.72 9.77 49.06
N SER A 187 -34.82 11.00 49.55
CA SER A 187 -34.23 12.18 48.90
C SER A 187 -32.71 12.09 48.83
N ILE A 188 -32.05 11.72 49.93
CA ILE A 188 -30.61 11.49 49.98
C ILE A 188 -30.21 10.39 49.01
N TRP A 189 -30.87 9.22 49.06
CA TRP A 189 -30.57 8.10 48.17
C TRP A 189 -30.69 8.49 46.69
N LYS A 190 -31.80 9.14 46.30
CA LYS A 190 -32.00 9.60 44.91
C LYS A 190 -30.93 10.60 44.48
N LYS A 191 -30.59 11.56 45.34
CA LYS A 191 -29.54 12.54 45.06
C LYS A 191 -28.17 11.88 44.91
N THR A 192 -27.81 10.95 45.80
CA THR A 192 -26.55 10.22 45.73
C THR A 192 -26.47 9.34 44.48
N VAL A 193 -27.53 8.59 44.15
CA VAL A 193 -27.58 7.77 42.92
C VAL A 193 -27.44 8.65 41.67
N GLN A 194 -28.11 9.80 41.62
CA GLN A 194 -27.98 10.76 40.52
C GLN A 194 -26.56 11.31 40.39
N GLN A 195 -25.96 11.75 41.51
CA GLN A 195 -24.58 12.26 41.52
C GLN A 195 -23.58 11.20 41.11
N VAL A 196 -23.69 9.97 41.63
CA VAL A 196 -22.81 8.86 41.28
C VAL A 196 -22.91 8.50 39.79
N ASN A 197 -24.13 8.44 39.23
CA ASN A 197 -24.30 8.20 37.80
C ASN A 197 -23.70 9.32 36.94
N LEU A 198 -23.84 10.58 37.38
CA LEU A 198 -23.24 11.74 36.73
C LEU A 198 -21.69 11.66 36.74
N LEU A 199 -21.09 11.27 37.87
CA LEU A 199 -19.64 11.13 38.01
C LEU A 199 -19.06 10.06 37.05
N VAL A 200 -19.79 8.95 36.86
CA VAL A 200 -19.39 7.88 35.92
C VAL A 200 -19.30 8.41 34.48
N GLU A 201 -20.22 9.28 34.07
CA GLU A 201 -20.22 9.88 32.73
C GLU A 201 -19.21 11.01 32.57
N GLN A 202 -19.02 11.85 33.60
CA GLN A 202 -18.16 13.05 33.52
C GLN A 202 -16.65 12.74 33.58
N HIS A 203 -16.23 11.75 34.38
CA HIS A 203 -14.81 11.50 34.67
C HIS A 203 -14.27 10.21 34.03
N VAL A 204 -14.66 9.92 32.78
CA VAL A 204 -14.17 8.75 32.02
C VAL A 204 -12.65 8.81 31.82
N PHE A 205 -12.11 9.96 31.45
CA PHE A 205 -10.68 10.12 31.12
C PHE A 205 -9.80 10.65 32.27
N ASN A 206 -10.36 10.88 33.46
CA ASN A 206 -9.60 11.31 34.64
C ASN A 206 -9.89 10.39 35.83
N ARG A 207 -9.07 9.35 35.99
CA ARG A 207 -9.23 8.36 37.05
C ARG A 207 -9.09 8.95 38.45
N ALA A 208 -8.03 9.74 38.69
CA ALA A 208 -7.76 10.27 40.03
C ALA A 208 -8.90 11.17 40.53
N GLN A 209 -9.39 12.06 39.67
CA GLN A 209 -10.51 12.93 40.01
C GLN A 209 -11.81 12.15 40.24
N PHE A 210 -12.06 11.11 39.44
CA PHE A 210 -13.21 10.22 39.65
C PHE A 210 -13.15 9.54 41.02
N GLU A 211 -12.00 8.96 41.39
CA GLU A 211 -11.82 8.27 42.67
C GLU A 211 -12.03 9.21 43.86
N THR A 212 -11.51 10.45 43.79
CA THR A 212 -11.67 11.45 44.86
C THR A 212 -13.09 11.94 45.00
N GLU A 213 -13.77 12.28 43.89
CA GLU A 213 -15.14 12.82 43.93
C GLU A 213 -16.15 11.73 44.30
N LEU A 214 -15.93 10.48 43.85
CA LEU A 214 -16.75 9.34 44.27
C LEU A 214 -16.59 9.06 45.76
N SER A 215 -15.37 9.09 46.31
CA SER A 215 -15.17 8.90 47.76
C SER A 215 -15.87 9.99 48.56
N CYS A 216 -15.71 11.25 48.16
CA CYS A 216 -16.35 12.39 48.82
C CYS A 216 -17.88 12.29 48.78
N CYS A 217 -18.48 11.94 47.63
CA CYS A 217 -19.92 11.75 47.49
C CYS A 217 -20.44 10.60 48.38
N CYS A 218 -19.72 9.48 48.45
CA CYS A 218 -20.08 8.37 49.32
C CYS A 218 -19.94 8.71 50.81
N GLU A 219 -18.88 9.42 51.20
CA GLU A 219 -18.66 9.86 52.59
C GLU A 219 -19.74 10.85 53.05
N GLU A 220 -20.11 11.82 52.20
CA GLU A 220 -21.21 12.76 52.48
C GLU A 220 -22.56 12.03 52.61
N ALA A 221 -22.80 11.03 51.77
CA ALA A 221 -24.01 10.21 51.83
C ALA A 221 -24.05 9.35 53.11
N LEU A 222 -22.92 8.77 53.52
CA LEU A 222 -22.81 7.98 54.76
C LEU A 222 -23.03 8.85 56.00
N GLN A 223 -22.45 10.06 56.05
CA GLN A 223 -22.66 11.01 57.15
C GLN A 223 -24.14 11.37 57.28
N ARG A 224 -24.77 11.81 56.18
CA ARG A 224 -26.18 12.19 56.19
C ARG A 224 -27.14 11.04 56.49
N MET A 225 -26.82 9.81 56.06
CA MET A 225 -27.61 8.63 56.43
C MET A 225 -27.40 8.26 57.91
N GLY A 226 -26.18 8.43 58.43
CA GLY A 226 -25.87 8.18 59.85
C GLY A 226 -26.63 9.09 60.81
N ASP A 227 -26.87 10.34 60.41
CA ASP A 227 -27.62 11.31 61.21
C ASP A 227 -29.13 11.04 61.27
N LEU A 228 -29.68 10.24 60.34
CA LEU A 228 -31.12 10.02 60.15
C LEU A 228 -31.57 8.56 60.37
N ALA A 229 -30.69 7.57 60.20
CA ALA A 229 -31.07 6.15 60.24
C ALA A 229 -30.89 5.52 61.63
N LEU A 230 -31.87 4.71 62.06
CA LEU A 230 -31.79 3.93 63.29
C LEU A 230 -30.82 2.74 63.12
N LYS A 231 -29.71 2.73 63.89
CA LYS A 231 -28.74 1.64 64.24
C LYS A 231 -28.68 0.35 63.38
N SER A 232 -28.89 0.40 62.07
CA SER A 232 -28.94 -0.76 61.17
C SER A 232 -27.85 -0.64 60.10
N GLY A 233 -27.15 -1.75 59.86
CA GLY A 233 -25.97 -1.79 58.98
C GLY A 233 -26.28 -1.79 57.47
N GLU A 234 -27.55 -1.85 57.07
CA GLU A 234 -27.94 -1.99 55.66
C GLU A 234 -27.72 -0.71 54.84
N GLY A 235 -27.82 0.48 55.46
CA GLY A 235 -27.55 1.76 54.81
C GLY A 235 -26.10 1.91 54.33
N PRO A 236 -25.11 1.74 55.22
CA PRO A 236 -23.69 1.76 54.83
C PRO A 236 -23.33 0.71 53.76
N LEU A 237 -23.86 -0.51 53.88
CA LEU A 237 -23.65 -1.57 52.89
C LEU A 237 -24.21 -1.20 51.52
N ALA A 238 -25.36 -0.52 51.45
CA ALA A 238 -25.93 -0.06 50.19
C ALA A 238 -25.09 1.06 49.55
N VAL A 239 -24.52 1.98 50.34
CA VAL A 239 -23.61 3.02 49.82
C VAL A 239 -22.30 2.41 49.30
N GLU A 240 -21.73 1.44 49.99
CA GLU A 240 -20.56 0.71 49.51
C GLU A 240 -20.86 -0.12 48.25
N ALA A 241 -22.02 -0.76 48.20
CA ALA A 241 -22.49 -1.47 47.00
C ALA A 241 -22.67 -0.49 45.82
N LEU A 242 -23.20 0.71 46.06
CA LEU A 242 -23.35 1.76 45.05
C LEU A 242 -21.99 2.26 44.55
N ARG A 243 -21.02 2.48 45.46
CA ARG A 243 -19.63 2.83 45.11
C ARG A 243 -19.00 1.77 44.22
N ARG A 244 -19.15 0.48 44.57
CA ARG A 244 -18.62 -0.65 43.79
C ARG A 244 -19.33 -0.76 42.44
N GLN A 245 -20.64 -0.57 42.38
CA GLN A 245 -21.40 -0.55 41.12
C GLN A 245 -20.92 0.58 40.20
N ALA A 246 -20.65 1.78 40.74
CA ALA A 246 -20.14 2.91 39.96
C ALA A 246 -18.76 2.63 39.35
N LEU A 247 -17.84 2.06 40.15
CA LEU A 247 -16.51 1.64 39.70
C LEU A 247 -16.61 0.62 38.56
N LEU A 248 -17.43 -0.43 38.73
CA LEU A 248 -17.66 -1.45 37.71
C LEU A 248 -18.29 -0.88 36.45
N ARG A 249 -19.31 -0.01 36.58
CA ARG A 249 -19.96 0.63 35.43
C ARG A 249 -18.98 1.47 34.63
N ARG A 250 -18.16 2.29 35.29
CA ARG A 250 -17.13 3.10 34.63
C ARG A 250 -16.07 2.25 33.94
N ASN A 251 -15.52 1.25 34.64
CA ASN A 251 -14.50 0.37 34.07
C ASN A 251 -15.04 -0.42 32.86
N ASN A 252 -16.24 -1.00 32.98
CA ASN A 252 -16.92 -1.71 31.89
C ASN A 252 -17.24 -0.80 30.70
N TYR A 253 -17.58 0.47 30.95
CA TYR A 253 -17.75 1.47 29.88
C TYR A 253 -16.45 1.71 29.12
N ILE A 254 -15.33 1.95 29.82
CA ILE A 254 -14.00 2.13 29.20
C ILE A 254 -13.56 0.87 28.46
N GLU A 255 -13.76 -0.30 29.04
CA GLU A 255 -13.37 -1.58 28.45
C GLU A 255 -14.10 -1.82 27.13
N LYS A 256 -15.43 -1.76 27.13
CA LYS A 256 -16.24 -2.05 25.94
C LYS A 256 -16.22 -0.95 24.88
N GLN A 257 -16.23 0.32 25.28
CA GLN A 257 -16.37 1.44 24.35
C GLN A 257 -15.03 2.00 23.84
N LEU A 258 -13.92 1.74 24.55
CA LEU A 258 -12.60 2.25 24.19
C LEU A 258 -11.59 1.13 23.95
N ILE A 259 -11.36 0.26 24.95
CA ILE A 259 -10.30 -0.75 24.85
C ILE A 259 -10.63 -1.77 23.77
N ASP A 260 -11.81 -2.39 23.79
CA ASP A 260 -12.22 -3.40 22.80
C ASP A 260 -12.30 -2.82 21.38
N VAL A 261 -12.72 -1.56 21.26
CA VAL A 261 -12.79 -0.83 19.99
C VAL A 261 -11.41 -0.57 19.40
N THR A 262 -10.40 -0.32 20.25
CA THR A 262 -9.04 0.06 19.82
C THR A 262 -8.02 -1.08 19.93
N ALA A 263 -8.39 -2.22 20.51
CA ALA A 263 -7.48 -3.35 20.76
C ALA A 263 -6.98 -4.03 19.49
N ASN A 264 -7.82 -4.08 18.44
CA ASN A 264 -7.43 -4.73 17.18
C ASN A 264 -6.60 -3.80 16.29
N ALA A 265 -5.29 -3.74 16.58
CA ALA A 265 -4.33 -2.95 15.83
C ALA A 265 -4.28 -3.30 14.33
N SER A 266 -4.44 -4.58 13.97
CA SER A 266 -4.42 -5.03 12.57
C SER A 266 -5.59 -4.48 11.75
N TYR A 267 -6.81 -4.49 12.32
CA TYR A 267 -7.99 -3.89 11.70
C TYR A 267 -7.80 -2.38 11.47
N LEU A 268 -7.13 -1.70 12.40
CA LEU A 268 -6.80 -0.28 12.33
C LEU A 268 -5.53 0.02 11.51
N GLY A 269 -4.98 -0.98 10.80
CA GLY A 269 -3.80 -0.84 9.95
C GLY A 269 -2.58 -0.28 10.70
N TYR A 270 -2.41 -0.68 11.96
CA TYR A 270 -1.34 -0.23 12.87
C TYR A 270 -1.24 1.30 13.02
N GLY A 271 -2.36 2.01 12.80
CA GLY A 271 -2.46 3.47 12.89
C GLY A 271 -2.47 4.19 11.54
N ASP A 272 -1.95 3.59 10.47
CA ASP A 272 -1.88 4.21 9.14
C ASP A 272 -3.24 4.28 8.46
N ALA A 273 -4.11 3.28 8.67
CA ALA A 273 -5.46 3.28 8.12
C ALA A 273 -6.27 4.48 8.66
N ALA A 274 -6.04 4.90 9.90
CA ALA A 274 -6.69 6.08 10.48
C ALA A 274 -6.29 7.36 9.72
N TRP A 275 -5.00 7.56 9.44
CA TRP A 275 -4.55 8.70 8.65
C TRP A 275 -5.09 8.67 7.22
N GLN A 276 -5.13 7.49 6.58
CA GLN A 276 -5.71 7.32 5.26
C GLN A 276 -7.19 7.70 5.22
N VAL A 277 -7.96 7.28 6.23
CA VAL A 277 -9.37 7.65 6.40
C VAL A 277 -9.51 9.15 6.66
N PHE A 278 -8.68 9.73 7.52
CA PHE A 278 -8.70 11.17 7.81
C PHE A 278 -8.57 12.00 6.52
N PHE A 279 -7.56 11.75 5.69
CA PHE A 279 -7.38 12.50 4.44
C PHE A 279 -8.51 12.26 3.44
N ALA A 280 -9.05 11.03 3.37
CA ALA A 280 -10.21 10.73 2.52
C ALA A 280 -11.48 11.46 3.00
N ALA A 281 -11.70 11.56 4.31
CA ALA A 281 -12.80 12.31 4.91
C ALA A 281 -12.68 13.81 4.62
N VAL A 282 -11.48 14.37 4.78
CA VAL A 282 -11.22 15.78 4.44
C VAL A 282 -11.43 16.04 2.96
N ALA A 283 -11.01 15.12 2.08
CA ALA A 283 -11.20 15.24 0.64
C ALA A 283 -12.68 15.23 0.24
N LYS A 284 -13.49 14.32 0.82
CA LYS A 284 -14.94 14.25 0.59
C LYS A 284 -15.66 15.50 1.07
N ASN A 285 -15.26 16.05 2.22
CA ASN A 285 -15.89 17.19 2.87
C ASN A 285 -15.17 18.53 2.63
N LYS A 286 -14.35 18.63 1.57
CA LYS A 286 -13.46 19.79 1.33
C LYS A 286 -14.21 21.13 1.31
N ALA A 287 -15.37 21.19 0.66
CA ALA A 287 -16.15 22.43 0.56
C ALA A 287 -16.64 22.95 1.92
N LEU A 288 -16.92 22.05 2.87
CA LEU A 288 -17.44 22.40 4.19
C LEU A 288 -16.31 22.69 5.21
N LEU A 289 -15.12 22.10 5.01
CA LEU A 289 -13.98 22.30 5.91
C LEU A 289 -13.06 23.45 5.47
N LEU A 290 -12.86 23.60 4.15
CA LEU A 290 -11.87 24.47 3.52
C LEU A 290 -12.51 25.37 2.43
N GLY A 291 -13.82 25.64 2.54
CA GLY A 291 -14.54 26.57 1.67
C GLY A 291 -14.32 28.03 2.03
N ASP A 292 -15.00 28.94 1.33
CA ASP A 292 -14.80 30.39 1.48
C ASP A 292 -15.26 30.94 2.85
N GLU A 293 -16.15 30.22 3.54
CA GLU A 293 -16.56 30.54 4.91
C GLU A 293 -15.48 30.23 5.96
N SER A 294 -14.48 29.40 5.60
CA SER A 294 -13.38 29.06 6.50
C SER A 294 -12.32 30.19 6.51
N PRO A 295 -11.67 30.48 7.66
CA PRO A 295 -10.64 31.51 7.72
C PRO A 295 -9.51 31.29 6.71
N GLU A 296 -9.16 32.33 5.94
CA GLU A 296 -8.13 32.25 4.88
C GLU A 296 -6.81 31.67 5.41
N ALA A 297 -6.41 32.05 6.63
CA ALA A 297 -5.19 31.58 7.28
C ALA A 297 -5.16 30.05 7.49
N ILE A 298 -6.29 29.43 7.85
CA ILE A 298 -6.39 27.98 8.09
C ILE A 298 -6.31 27.24 6.76
N ARG A 299 -7.06 27.71 5.75
CA ARG A 299 -7.03 27.16 4.40
C ARG A 299 -5.62 27.24 3.81
N PHE A 300 -4.98 28.39 3.95
CA PHE A 300 -3.61 28.60 3.50
C PHE A 300 -2.59 27.74 4.26
N ALA A 301 -2.72 27.60 5.59
CA ALA A 301 -1.85 26.73 6.38
C ALA A 301 -1.99 25.26 5.98
N TRP A 302 -3.22 24.78 5.78
CA TRP A 302 -3.48 23.44 5.25
C TRP A 302 -2.80 23.23 3.90
N GLU A 303 -3.03 24.14 2.95
CA GLU A 303 -2.39 24.07 1.63
C GLU A 303 -0.87 24.12 1.74
N ALA A 304 -0.29 24.98 2.56
CA ALA A 304 1.15 25.08 2.77
C ALA A 304 1.77 23.80 3.37
N VAL A 305 1.04 23.08 4.22
CA VAL A 305 1.47 21.75 4.71
C VAL A 305 1.40 20.73 3.57
N MET A 306 0.29 20.70 2.82
CA MET A 306 0.08 19.72 1.73
C MET A 306 1.01 19.92 0.53
N HIS A 307 1.53 21.13 0.31
CA HIS A 307 2.50 21.44 -0.75
C HIS A 307 3.95 21.16 -0.35
N GLY A 308 4.22 20.70 0.87
CA GLY A 308 5.56 20.27 1.28
C GLY A 308 6.03 19.05 0.48
N ASP A 309 7.35 18.91 0.26
CA ASP A 309 7.93 17.81 -0.53
C ASP A 309 7.48 16.42 -0.03
N ILE A 310 7.40 16.27 1.30
CA ILE A 310 6.86 15.09 1.97
C ILE A 310 6.02 15.57 3.16
N VAL A 311 4.74 15.23 3.17
CA VAL A 311 3.86 15.48 4.32
C VAL A 311 4.15 14.43 5.38
N ARG A 312 4.90 14.82 6.41
CA ARG A 312 5.16 13.96 7.57
C ARG A 312 3.99 14.03 8.54
N LEU A 313 3.50 12.87 8.95
CA LEU A 313 2.43 12.77 9.93
C LEU A 313 2.99 13.12 11.31
N PRO A 314 2.30 13.98 12.08
CA PRO A 314 2.84 14.49 13.33
C PRO A 314 2.83 13.43 14.44
N GLU A 315 3.74 13.57 15.39
CA GLU A 315 3.61 12.90 16.68
C GLU A 315 2.46 13.51 17.47
N VAL A 316 1.70 12.65 18.17
CA VAL A 316 0.50 13.01 18.91
C VAL A 316 0.59 12.48 20.34
N THR A 317 -0.11 13.14 21.26
CA THR A 317 -0.32 12.63 22.63
C THR A 317 -1.42 11.56 22.66
N GLY A 318 -1.44 10.71 23.68
CA GLY A 318 -2.40 9.59 23.78
C GLY A 318 -3.88 10.00 23.64
N ALA A 319 -4.30 11.10 24.29
CA ALA A 319 -5.66 11.62 24.16
C ALA A 319 -6.02 12.04 22.71
N VAL A 320 -5.06 12.65 21.99
CA VAL A 320 -5.23 13.04 20.58
C VAL A 320 -5.22 11.83 19.66
N ALA A 321 -4.39 10.83 19.93
CA ALA A 321 -4.35 9.56 19.19
C ALA A 321 -5.69 8.81 19.31
N LEU A 322 -6.29 8.80 20.51
CA LEU A 322 -7.62 8.24 20.73
C LEU A 322 -8.69 9.02 19.98
N TYR A 323 -8.71 10.35 20.11
CA TYR A 323 -9.69 11.20 19.43
C TYR A 323 -9.61 11.05 17.91
N LEU A 324 -8.40 11.11 17.33
CA LEU A 324 -8.15 10.83 15.91
C LEU A 324 -8.75 9.50 15.48
N MET A 325 -8.50 8.42 16.23
CA MET A 325 -9.01 7.10 15.89
C MET A 325 -10.54 7.02 15.96
N LEU A 326 -11.16 7.54 17.02
CA LEU A 326 -12.62 7.52 17.17
C LEU A 326 -13.32 8.30 16.06
N VAL A 327 -12.80 9.48 15.69
CA VAL A 327 -13.32 10.26 14.56
C VAL A 327 -13.15 9.50 13.26
N CYS A 328 -11.99 8.90 13.00
CA CYS A 328 -11.76 8.12 11.78
C CYS A 328 -12.65 6.88 11.70
N ILE A 329 -12.88 6.17 12.82
CA ILE A 329 -13.83 5.05 12.85
C ILE A 329 -15.24 5.53 12.46
N ASN A 330 -15.68 6.67 12.98
CA ASN A 330 -16.98 7.24 12.64
C ASN A 330 -17.06 7.64 11.15
N GLU A 331 -16.08 8.40 10.65
CA GLU A 331 -16.03 8.88 9.27
C GLU A 331 -15.91 7.75 8.25
N SER A 332 -15.17 6.69 8.59
CA SER A 332 -14.96 5.55 7.69
C SER A 332 -16.26 4.91 7.22
N ARG A 333 -17.33 4.94 8.04
CA ARG A 333 -18.67 4.44 7.68
C ARG A 333 -19.34 5.24 6.59
N THR A 334 -19.09 6.55 6.55
CA THR A 334 -19.67 7.44 5.55
C THR A 334 -18.91 7.35 4.23
N LEU A 335 -17.63 6.95 4.27
CA LEU A 335 -16.75 6.85 3.11
C LEU A 335 -16.91 5.55 2.33
N VAL A 336 -17.19 4.43 3.00
CA VAL A 336 -17.29 3.11 2.36
C VAL A 336 -18.67 2.86 1.72
N GLY A 337 -18.69 1.98 0.72
CA GLY A 337 -19.93 1.50 0.08
C GLY A 337 -20.80 0.67 1.02
N GLU A 338 -22.09 0.50 0.70
CA GLU A 338 -23.11 -0.05 1.61
C GLU A 338 -22.75 -1.44 2.15
N ASN A 339 -22.15 -2.30 1.31
CA ASN A 339 -21.74 -3.66 1.67
C ASN A 339 -20.66 -3.70 2.78
N LEU A 340 -19.84 -2.65 2.93
CA LEU A 340 -18.71 -2.59 3.87
C LEU A 340 -18.97 -1.67 5.07
N ARG A 341 -20.15 -1.05 5.15
CA ARG A 341 -20.52 -0.13 6.24
C ARG A 341 -20.57 -0.84 7.60
N THR A 342 -21.04 -2.08 7.60
CA THR A 342 -21.20 -2.88 8.81
C THR A 342 -19.97 -3.73 9.10
N GLN A 343 -19.39 -4.35 8.09
CA GLN A 343 -18.35 -5.35 8.24
C GLN A 343 -17.24 -5.18 7.19
N SER A 344 -15.99 -5.28 7.63
CA SER A 344 -14.83 -5.24 6.75
C SER A 344 -13.64 -5.95 7.40
N ALA A 345 -12.65 -6.34 6.61
CA ALA A 345 -11.41 -6.92 7.13
C ALA A 345 -10.51 -5.84 7.76
N ASN A 346 -10.49 -4.65 7.16
CA ASN A 346 -9.71 -3.49 7.63
C ASN A 346 -10.57 -2.22 7.67
N LEU A 347 -10.11 -1.19 8.39
CA LEU A 347 -10.77 0.10 8.50
C LEU A 347 -10.83 0.87 7.16
N ASP A 348 -9.74 0.84 6.40
CA ASP A 348 -9.54 1.55 5.13
C ASP A 348 -10.12 0.82 3.90
N GLU A 349 -10.67 -0.38 4.10
CA GLU A 349 -11.22 -1.19 3.02
C GLU A 349 -12.41 -0.51 2.34
N GLY A 350 -12.31 -0.31 1.03
CA GLY A 350 -13.34 0.36 0.24
C GLY A 350 -13.32 1.89 0.33
N VAL A 351 -12.37 2.48 1.07
CA VAL A 351 -12.18 3.95 1.11
C VAL A 351 -11.52 4.45 -0.18
N ARG A 352 -10.58 3.68 -0.72
CA ARG A 352 -9.98 3.91 -2.05
C ARG A 352 -10.65 3.02 -3.09
N ALA A 353 -11.13 3.61 -4.18
CA ALA A 353 -11.79 2.88 -5.26
C ALA A 353 -10.84 1.94 -6.04
N SER A 354 -9.53 2.19 -6.02
CA SER A 354 -8.54 1.55 -6.90
C SER A 354 -7.53 0.64 -6.21
N ASP A 355 -7.79 0.19 -4.98
CA ASP A 355 -6.83 -0.66 -4.26
C ASP A 355 -6.72 -2.05 -4.91
N LYS A 356 -5.63 -2.25 -5.67
CA LYS A 356 -5.23 -3.56 -6.18
C LYS A 356 -4.64 -4.38 -5.04
N ARG A 357 -5.50 -4.92 -4.18
CA ARG A 357 -5.08 -5.87 -3.15
C ARG A 357 -4.60 -7.16 -3.82
N LEU A 358 -3.48 -7.69 -3.32
CA LEU A 358 -2.98 -9.00 -3.66
C LEU A 358 -3.95 -10.04 -3.08
N ARG A 359 -5.03 -10.33 -3.81
CA ARG A 359 -5.97 -11.39 -3.46
C ARG A 359 -5.27 -12.71 -3.72
N GLN A 360 -4.59 -13.22 -2.68
CA GLN A 360 -4.09 -14.59 -2.68
C GLN A 360 -5.23 -15.54 -3.00
N SER A 361 -4.94 -16.67 -3.64
CA SER A 361 -5.97 -17.66 -3.95
C SER A 361 -6.72 -18.05 -2.66
N PRO A 362 -8.05 -18.06 -2.65
CA PRO A 362 -8.86 -18.22 -1.42
C PRO A 362 -8.54 -19.55 -0.71
N LEU A 363 -8.11 -20.55 -1.47
CA LEU A 363 -7.77 -21.86 -0.93
C LEU A 363 -6.50 -21.84 -0.08
N LEU A 364 -5.57 -20.89 -0.23
CA LEU A 364 -4.30 -20.88 0.56
C LEU A 364 -4.53 -20.84 2.07
N LEU A 365 -5.60 -20.19 2.52
CA LEU A 365 -6.01 -20.11 3.93
C LEU A 365 -6.48 -21.45 4.51
N LEU A 366 -6.85 -22.41 3.65
CA LEU A 366 -7.43 -23.68 4.06
C LEU A 366 -6.35 -24.67 4.49
N HIS A 367 -6.64 -25.47 5.52
CA HIS A 367 -5.72 -26.49 6.02
C HIS A 367 -5.36 -27.51 4.93
N PRO A 368 -4.07 -27.84 4.74
CA PRO A 368 -3.63 -28.69 3.64
C PRO A 368 -4.25 -30.10 3.68
N SER A 369 -4.52 -30.66 4.87
CA SER A 369 -5.17 -31.99 4.96
C SER A 369 -6.58 -32.03 4.36
N VAL A 370 -7.34 -30.93 4.43
CA VAL A 370 -8.70 -30.87 3.84
C VAL A 370 -8.58 -30.89 2.32
N LYS A 371 -7.68 -30.07 1.77
CA LYS A 371 -7.36 -30.06 0.33
C LYS A 371 -6.88 -31.43 -0.14
N ARG A 372 -5.95 -32.06 0.58
CA ARG A 372 -5.41 -33.39 0.25
C ARG A 372 -6.51 -34.46 0.18
N ARG A 373 -7.37 -34.54 1.20
CA ARG A 373 -8.48 -35.51 1.22
C ARG A 373 -9.44 -35.30 0.06
N PHE A 374 -9.75 -34.04 -0.25
CA PHE A 374 -10.59 -33.68 -1.38
C PHE A 374 -9.93 -34.10 -2.72
N VAL A 375 -8.68 -33.69 -2.95
CA VAL A 375 -7.91 -34.04 -4.15
C VAL A 375 -7.81 -35.56 -4.32
N VAL A 376 -7.50 -36.31 -3.26
CA VAL A 376 -7.44 -37.78 -3.30
C VAL A 376 -8.79 -38.37 -3.72
N LYS A 377 -9.88 -37.94 -3.09
CA LYS A 377 -11.23 -38.43 -3.38
C LYS A 377 -11.62 -38.19 -4.83
N VAL A 378 -11.45 -36.96 -5.31
CA VAL A 378 -11.82 -36.54 -6.67
C VAL A 378 -10.93 -37.18 -7.74
N LEU A 379 -9.61 -37.23 -7.52
CA LEU A 379 -8.70 -37.85 -8.49
C LEU A 379 -8.95 -39.35 -8.62
N THR A 380 -9.25 -40.03 -7.50
CA THR A 380 -9.55 -41.46 -7.52
C THR A 380 -10.81 -41.75 -8.33
N THR A 381 -11.88 -40.96 -8.17
CA THR A 381 -13.11 -41.14 -8.95
C THR A 381 -12.92 -40.78 -10.42
N MET A 382 -12.21 -39.68 -10.72
CA MET A 382 -11.97 -39.25 -12.10
C MET A 382 -11.13 -40.25 -12.90
N LEU A 383 -10.01 -40.71 -12.34
CA LEU A 383 -9.11 -41.65 -13.02
C LEU A 383 -9.72 -43.04 -13.24
N GLN A 384 -10.79 -43.38 -12.50
CA GLN A 384 -11.52 -44.64 -12.66
C GLN A 384 -12.63 -44.58 -13.71
N THR A 385 -13.20 -43.41 -14.00
CA THR A 385 -14.46 -43.28 -14.74
C THR A 385 -14.38 -42.50 -16.05
N VAL A 386 -13.45 -41.55 -16.17
CA VAL A 386 -13.42 -40.59 -17.29
C VAL A 386 -12.39 -41.00 -18.34
N THR A 387 -12.75 -40.91 -19.62
CA THR A 387 -11.90 -41.25 -20.79
C THR A 387 -11.51 -40.01 -21.62
N SER A 388 -11.47 -38.83 -21.02
CA SER A 388 -11.21 -37.56 -21.73
C SER A 388 -9.77 -37.09 -21.58
N ASN A 389 -9.14 -36.61 -22.66
CA ASN A 389 -7.77 -36.07 -22.64
C ASN A 389 -7.63 -34.68 -22.00
N GLN A 390 -8.64 -34.20 -21.25
CA GLN A 390 -8.63 -32.84 -20.69
C GLN A 390 -7.69 -32.74 -19.49
N PHE A 391 -7.62 -33.78 -18.66
CA PHE A 391 -6.83 -33.76 -17.44
C PHE A 391 -5.32 -33.89 -17.73
N SER A 392 -4.94 -34.83 -18.61
CA SER A 392 -3.58 -34.93 -19.12
C SER A 392 -3.09 -33.64 -19.79
N LYS A 393 -3.92 -32.97 -20.61
CA LYS A 393 -3.58 -31.67 -21.21
C LYS A 393 -3.40 -30.56 -20.17
N ALA A 394 -4.28 -30.46 -19.16
CA ALA A 394 -4.16 -29.45 -18.12
C ALA A 394 -2.86 -29.61 -17.30
N LEU A 395 -2.46 -30.85 -17.00
CA LEU A 395 -1.18 -31.16 -16.35
C LEU A 395 0.02 -30.73 -17.19
N SER A 396 0.00 -31.01 -18.50
CA SER A 396 1.08 -30.58 -19.41
C SER A 396 1.19 -29.06 -19.51
N GLY A 397 0.05 -28.34 -19.51
CA GLY A 397 0.02 -26.88 -19.52
C GLY A 397 0.60 -26.23 -18.24
N ARG A 398 0.69 -26.98 -17.14
CA ARG A 398 1.31 -26.56 -15.88
C ARG A 398 2.75 -27.09 -15.71
N GLY A 399 3.32 -27.74 -16.73
CA GLY A 399 4.69 -28.25 -16.73
C GLY A 399 4.88 -29.62 -16.05
N LEU A 400 3.79 -30.31 -15.68
CA LEU A 400 3.82 -31.64 -15.06
C LEU A 400 3.76 -32.74 -16.14
N PHE A 401 4.81 -32.85 -16.95
CA PHE A 401 4.82 -33.72 -18.14
C PHE A 401 4.77 -35.22 -17.80
N ASP A 402 5.50 -35.65 -16.78
CA ASP A 402 5.53 -37.07 -16.39
C ASP A 402 4.17 -37.53 -15.86
N LEU A 403 3.55 -36.73 -14.99
CA LEU A 403 2.21 -36.98 -14.47
C LEU A 403 1.15 -36.88 -15.57
N SER A 404 1.29 -35.93 -16.50
CA SER A 404 0.44 -35.83 -17.69
C SER A 404 0.47 -37.11 -18.52
N ARG A 405 1.66 -37.69 -18.74
CA ARG A 405 1.83 -38.95 -19.47
C ARG A 405 1.19 -40.13 -18.76
N GLU A 406 1.39 -40.26 -17.45
CA GLU A 406 0.79 -41.33 -16.65
C GLU A 406 -0.75 -41.21 -16.58
N VAL A 407 -1.28 -39.99 -16.51
CA VAL A 407 -2.72 -39.73 -16.57
C VAL A 407 -3.29 -40.09 -17.96
N ALA A 408 -2.63 -39.68 -19.04
CA ALA A 408 -3.04 -40.03 -20.40
C ALA A 408 -3.05 -41.55 -20.62
N LEU A 409 -2.07 -42.25 -20.05
CA LEU A 409 -2.02 -43.71 -20.08
C LEU A 409 -3.20 -44.32 -19.31
N CYS A 410 -3.57 -43.77 -18.15
CA CYS A 410 -4.73 -44.23 -17.38
C CYS A 410 -6.06 -43.95 -18.11
N GLU A 411 -6.20 -42.79 -18.76
CA GLU A 411 -7.34 -42.44 -19.64
C GLU A 411 -7.46 -43.44 -20.81
N ALA A 412 -6.33 -43.84 -21.42
CA ALA A 412 -6.28 -44.84 -22.49
C ALA A 412 -6.63 -46.26 -21.98
N MET A 413 -6.19 -46.63 -20.77
CA MET A 413 -6.55 -47.92 -20.16
C MET A 413 -8.06 -48.04 -19.88
N ASN A 414 -8.77 -46.94 -19.64
CA ASN A 414 -10.23 -46.93 -19.44
C ASN A 414 -11.02 -47.09 -20.76
N SER A 415 -10.42 -46.83 -21.91
CA SER A 415 -11.11 -46.80 -23.22
C SER A 415 -10.84 -48.02 -24.11
N CYS A 416 -10.01 -48.97 -23.67
CA CYS A 416 -9.49 -50.01 -24.55
C CYS A 416 -10.38 -51.28 -24.65
N HIS A 417 -11.58 -51.15 -25.20
CA HIS A 417 -12.42 -52.32 -25.54
C HIS A 417 -11.74 -53.27 -26.55
N LYS A 418 -10.96 -52.73 -27.49
CA LYS A 418 -10.22 -53.52 -28.48
C LYS A 418 -9.17 -54.47 -27.86
N GLN A 419 -8.58 -54.09 -26.72
CA GLN A 419 -7.62 -54.97 -26.02
C GLN A 419 -8.30 -56.21 -25.44
N LEU A 420 -9.51 -56.03 -24.90
CA LEU A 420 -10.31 -57.14 -24.38
C LEU A 420 -10.71 -58.11 -25.49
N GLU A 421 -11.02 -57.60 -26.69
CA GLU A 421 -11.28 -58.41 -27.88
C GLU A 421 -10.02 -59.14 -28.36
N THR A 422 -8.85 -58.48 -28.38
CA THR A 422 -7.58 -59.10 -28.80
C THR A 422 -7.09 -60.20 -27.87
N ASP A 423 -7.30 -60.08 -26.55
CA ASP A 423 -6.89 -61.09 -25.56
C ASP A 423 -7.59 -62.45 -25.76
N VAL A 424 -8.68 -62.43 -26.51
CA VAL A 424 -9.62 -63.55 -26.63
C VAL A 424 -9.54 -64.22 -28.00
N VAL A 425 -8.93 -63.57 -29.00
CA VAL A 425 -8.90 -64.03 -30.41
C VAL A 425 -8.51 -65.51 -30.53
N ASP A 426 -7.45 -65.93 -29.84
CA ASP A 426 -6.96 -67.32 -29.87
C ASP A 426 -7.84 -68.31 -29.09
N ALA A 427 -8.64 -67.81 -28.14
CA ALA A 427 -9.60 -68.60 -27.37
C ALA A 427 -10.96 -68.72 -28.06
N VAL A 428 -11.26 -67.84 -29.02
CA VAL A 428 -12.50 -67.87 -29.81
C VAL A 428 -12.56 -69.09 -30.68
N ASP A 429 -11.45 -69.51 -31.30
CA ASP A 429 -11.47 -70.54 -32.35
C ASP A 429 -12.06 -71.89 -31.91
N ARG A 430 -12.10 -72.18 -30.60
CA ARG A 430 -12.74 -73.40 -30.07
C ARG A 430 -14.28 -73.37 -30.08
N PHE A 431 -14.90 -72.22 -30.32
CA PHE A 431 -16.37 -72.04 -30.40
C PHE A 431 -16.99 -72.51 -31.73
N GLU A 432 -16.23 -73.12 -32.63
CA GLU A 432 -16.72 -73.62 -33.94
C GLU A 432 -17.80 -74.71 -33.79
N SER A 433 -17.71 -75.54 -32.73
CA SER A 433 -18.65 -76.64 -32.48
C SER A 433 -20.03 -76.16 -31.98
N LYS A 434 -21.02 -76.11 -32.88
CA LYS A 434 -22.41 -75.68 -32.60
C LYS A 434 -23.05 -76.42 -31.42
N ASN A 435 -22.77 -77.71 -31.23
CA ASN A 435 -23.41 -78.52 -30.19
C ASN A 435 -22.82 -78.25 -28.79
N GLU A 436 -21.50 -78.04 -28.70
CA GLU A 436 -20.82 -77.74 -27.44
C GLU A 436 -21.16 -76.33 -26.93
N VAL A 437 -21.24 -75.37 -27.84
CA VAL A 437 -21.63 -74.00 -27.50
C VAL A 437 -23.08 -73.93 -27.00
N LYS A 438 -24.00 -74.73 -27.56
CA LYS A 438 -25.37 -74.84 -27.03
C LYS A 438 -25.40 -75.35 -25.58
N THR A 439 -24.59 -76.36 -25.26
CA THR A 439 -24.52 -76.89 -23.89
C THR A 439 -23.95 -75.86 -22.91
N LEU A 440 -22.91 -75.12 -23.33
CA LEU A 440 -22.31 -74.05 -22.54
C LEU A 440 -23.32 -72.90 -22.30
N LEU A 441 -23.96 -72.40 -23.36
CA LEU A 441 -24.91 -71.30 -23.28
C LEU A 441 -26.19 -71.66 -22.50
N SER A 442 -26.67 -72.90 -22.62
CA SER A 442 -27.76 -73.42 -21.79
C SER A 442 -27.40 -73.42 -20.31
N SER A 443 -26.17 -73.81 -19.97
CA SER A 443 -25.66 -73.77 -18.60
C SER A 443 -25.49 -72.34 -18.08
N LEU A 444 -25.02 -71.40 -18.91
CA LEU A 444 -24.86 -70.00 -18.53
C LEU A 444 -26.20 -69.29 -18.31
N MET A 445 -27.20 -69.58 -19.15
CA MET A 445 -28.57 -69.06 -18.98
C MET A 445 -29.30 -69.71 -17.79
N GLY A 446 -28.90 -70.92 -17.39
CA GLY A 446 -29.36 -71.60 -16.17
C GLY A 446 -28.57 -71.22 -14.91
N SER A 447 -27.54 -70.37 -15.01
CA SER A 447 -26.71 -69.99 -13.86
C SER A 447 -27.44 -69.04 -12.90
N ALA A 448 -27.07 -69.09 -11.62
CA ALA A 448 -27.66 -68.22 -10.60
C ALA A 448 -27.26 -66.73 -10.75
N ASP A 449 -26.24 -66.43 -11.56
CA ASP A 449 -25.71 -65.08 -11.72
C ASP A 449 -26.55 -64.26 -12.69
N ILE A 450 -27.26 -63.26 -12.15
CA ILE A 450 -28.15 -62.37 -12.90
C ILE A 450 -27.37 -61.55 -13.93
N ALA A 451 -26.13 -61.15 -13.64
CA ALA A 451 -25.32 -60.32 -14.53
C ALA A 451 -24.89 -61.10 -15.78
N VAL A 452 -24.48 -62.35 -15.60
CA VAL A 452 -24.11 -63.27 -16.69
C VAL A 452 -25.32 -63.53 -17.58
N ARG A 453 -26.50 -63.83 -17.00
CA ARG A 453 -27.74 -64.05 -17.77
C ARG A 453 -28.16 -62.82 -18.56
N ALA A 454 -28.14 -61.64 -17.95
CA ALA A 454 -28.50 -60.39 -18.62
C ALA A 454 -27.54 -60.07 -19.78
N LYS A 455 -26.24 -60.31 -19.59
CA LYS A 455 -25.24 -60.02 -20.62
C LYS A 455 -25.32 -61.00 -21.79
N VAL A 456 -25.44 -62.30 -21.53
CA VAL A 456 -25.66 -63.33 -22.56
C VAL A 456 -26.96 -63.07 -23.32
N ALA A 457 -28.06 -62.74 -22.61
CA ALA A 457 -29.33 -62.37 -23.22
C ALA A 457 -29.21 -61.13 -24.12
N SER A 458 -28.43 -60.11 -23.72
CA SER A 458 -28.19 -58.91 -24.53
C SER A 458 -27.37 -59.17 -25.80
N ILE A 459 -26.37 -60.07 -25.74
CA ILE A 459 -25.51 -60.39 -26.88
C ILE A 459 -26.28 -61.16 -27.96
N PHE A 460 -27.21 -62.03 -27.55
CA PHE A 460 -28.02 -62.84 -28.46
C PHE A 460 -29.44 -62.31 -28.71
N GLY A 461 -29.83 -61.18 -28.12
CA GLY A 461 -31.15 -60.56 -28.31
C GLY A 461 -32.34 -61.35 -27.73
N ILE A 462 -32.15 -62.02 -26.58
CA ILE A 462 -33.13 -62.94 -25.97
C ILE A 462 -33.77 -62.29 -24.72
N ALA A 463 -35.02 -62.64 -24.39
CA ALA A 463 -35.63 -62.28 -23.12
C ALA A 463 -35.08 -63.16 -21.97
N GLY A 464 -34.45 -62.53 -20.96
CA GLY A 464 -33.58 -63.20 -19.96
C GLY A 464 -34.20 -64.23 -19.01
N ASN A 465 -35.52 -64.49 -19.06
CA ASN A 465 -36.24 -65.39 -18.15
C ASN A 465 -37.06 -66.50 -18.85
N ALA A 466 -36.94 -66.68 -20.16
CA ALA A 466 -37.72 -67.70 -20.91
C ALA A 466 -36.88 -68.96 -21.21
N PRO A 467 -37.49 -70.16 -21.32
CA PRO A 467 -36.82 -71.35 -21.84
C PRO A 467 -36.34 -71.09 -23.27
N VAL A 468 -35.03 -71.12 -23.48
CA VAL A 468 -34.40 -70.70 -24.74
C VAL A 468 -34.32 -71.88 -25.70
N ASN A 469 -34.96 -71.77 -26.87
CA ASN A 469 -34.70 -72.67 -27.99
C ASN A 469 -33.45 -72.20 -28.75
N TRP A 470 -32.29 -72.78 -28.40
CA TRP A 470 -31.01 -72.40 -28.99
C TRP A 470 -30.91 -72.71 -30.49
N ASP A 471 -31.71 -73.63 -31.03
CA ASP A 471 -31.70 -73.88 -32.48
C ASP A 471 -32.30 -72.72 -33.27
N ALA A 472 -33.39 -72.13 -32.77
CA ALA A 472 -34.00 -70.94 -33.35
C ALA A 472 -33.11 -69.69 -33.18
N VAL A 473 -32.49 -69.53 -32.00
CA VAL A 473 -31.57 -68.40 -31.73
C VAL A 473 -30.31 -68.48 -32.61
N MET A 474 -29.69 -69.66 -32.73
CA MET A 474 -28.47 -69.82 -33.55
C MET A 474 -28.74 -69.67 -35.05
N GLN A 475 -29.96 -69.93 -35.52
CA GLN A 475 -30.39 -69.63 -36.89
C GLN A 475 -30.66 -68.14 -37.08
N ASN A 476 -31.35 -67.49 -36.14
CA ASN A 476 -31.66 -66.05 -36.20
C ASN A 476 -30.41 -65.17 -36.17
N VAL A 477 -29.36 -65.61 -35.48
CA VAL A 477 -28.10 -64.87 -35.34
C VAL A 477 -27.07 -65.26 -36.43
N ASP A 478 -27.43 -66.18 -37.33
CA ASP A 478 -26.58 -66.71 -38.41
C ASP A 478 -25.19 -67.15 -37.90
N TRP A 479 -25.18 -68.15 -37.00
CA TRP A 479 -23.97 -68.62 -36.33
C TRP A 479 -22.84 -68.95 -37.31
N ILE A 480 -23.15 -69.54 -38.47
CA ILE A 480 -22.16 -69.99 -39.45
C ILE A 480 -21.28 -68.84 -39.96
N SER A 481 -21.85 -67.64 -40.12
CA SER A 481 -21.13 -66.45 -40.61
C SER A 481 -20.59 -65.55 -39.50
N ASN A 482 -21.16 -65.60 -38.29
CA ASN A 482 -20.88 -64.62 -37.21
C ASN A 482 -20.41 -65.20 -35.88
N TRP A 483 -20.20 -66.52 -35.75
CA TRP A 483 -19.84 -67.16 -34.48
C TRP A 483 -18.58 -66.56 -33.83
N ARG A 484 -17.55 -66.24 -34.61
CA ARG A 484 -16.32 -65.62 -34.10
C ARG A 484 -16.60 -64.28 -33.42
N LYS A 485 -17.45 -63.45 -34.02
CA LYS A 485 -17.81 -62.14 -33.48
C LYS A 485 -18.59 -62.27 -32.17
N LEU A 486 -19.52 -63.23 -32.09
CA LEU A 486 -20.34 -63.46 -30.90
C LEU A 486 -19.54 -64.10 -29.75
N ALA A 487 -18.67 -65.04 -30.06
CA ALA A 487 -17.75 -65.64 -29.09
C ALA A 487 -16.74 -64.61 -28.57
N THR A 488 -16.23 -63.71 -29.43
CA THR A 488 -15.42 -62.57 -29.01
C THR A 488 -16.19 -61.68 -28.03
N LEU A 489 -17.44 -61.34 -28.34
CA LEU A 489 -18.29 -60.50 -27.47
C LEU A 489 -18.60 -61.16 -26.11
N LEU A 490 -18.80 -62.48 -26.08
CA LEU A 490 -19.04 -63.24 -24.85
C LEU A 490 -17.82 -63.26 -23.93
N LEU A 491 -16.66 -63.62 -24.48
CA LEU A 491 -15.43 -63.78 -23.72
C LEU A 491 -14.73 -62.42 -23.45
N SER A 492 -15.09 -61.35 -24.18
CA SER A 492 -14.65 -59.98 -23.89
C SER A 492 -15.27 -59.43 -22.61
N ASP A 493 -16.42 -59.96 -22.18
CA ASP A 493 -17.01 -59.63 -20.88
C ASP A 493 -16.37 -60.46 -19.76
N ALA A 494 -15.82 -59.78 -18.75
CA ALA A 494 -15.08 -60.44 -17.67
C ALA A 494 -15.96 -61.38 -16.81
N THR A 495 -17.23 -61.01 -16.59
CA THR A 495 -18.14 -61.81 -15.76
C THR A 495 -18.55 -63.09 -16.48
N VAL A 496 -18.82 -62.97 -17.79
CA VAL A 496 -19.16 -64.10 -18.65
C VAL A 496 -17.95 -65.01 -18.87
N LEU A 497 -16.74 -64.46 -19.04
CA LEU A 497 -15.50 -65.22 -19.16
C LEU A 497 -15.21 -66.12 -17.93
N VAL A 498 -15.34 -65.56 -16.73
CA VAL A 498 -15.15 -66.30 -15.47
C VAL A 498 -16.22 -67.40 -15.30
N ALA A 499 -17.47 -67.10 -15.66
CA ALA A 499 -18.55 -68.09 -15.64
C ALA A 499 -18.29 -69.23 -16.63
N ILE A 500 -17.84 -68.93 -17.85
CA ILE A 500 -17.46 -69.93 -18.86
C ILE A 500 -16.32 -70.81 -18.34
N GLN A 501 -15.25 -70.24 -17.80
CA GLN A 501 -14.11 -71.00 -17.27
C GLN A 501 -14.53 -71.95 -16.15
N LYS A 502 -15.38 -71.48 -15.22
CA LYS A 502 -15.91 -72.30 -14.12
C LYS A 502 -16.77 -73.45 -14.65
N HIS A 503 -17.60 -73.19 -15.66
CA HIS A 503 -18.43 -74.22 -16.28
C HIS A 503 -17.60 -75.23 -17.07
N VAL A 504 -16.59 -74.77 -17.82
CA VAL A 504 -15.66 -75.64 -18.54
C VAL A 504 -14.95 -76.57 -17.56
N LYS A 505 -14.38 -76.04 -16.47
CA LYS A 505 -13.67 -76.82 -15.44
C LYS A 505 -14.55 -77.86 -14.72
N ASN A 506 -15.82 -77.52 -14.47
CA ASN A 506 -16.77 -78.43 -13.82
C ASN A 506 -17.27 -79.56 -14.75
N ALA A 507 -17.20 -79.37 -16.07
CA ALA A 507 -17.66 -80.35 -17.05
C ALA A 507 -16.57 -81.36 -17.48
N ILE A 508 -15.31 -81.13 -17.10
CA ILE A 508 -14.18 -82.03 -17.39
C ILE A 508 -14.38 -83.35 -16.62
N GLY A 509 -14.53 -84.46 -17.36
CA GLY A 509 -14.70 -85.81 -16.79
C GLY A 509 -16.12 -86.38 -16.83
N ALA A 510 -17.12 -85.62 -17.31
CA ALA A 510 -18.48 -86.15 -17.52
C ALA A 510 -18.54 -87.11 -18.73
N LYS A 511 -19.17 -88.28 -18.58
CA LYS A 511 -19.32 -89.28 -19.66
C LYS A 511 -20.15 -88.71 -20.82
N GLY A 512 -19.57 -88.65 -22.02
CA GLY A 512 -20.25 -88.26 -23.27
C GLY A 512 -19.91 -86.86 -23.82
N VAL A 513 -18.96 -86.14 -23.22
CA VAL A 513 -18.58 -84.78 -23.65
C VAL A 513 -17.36 -84.82 -24.59
N SER A 514 -17.46 -84.10 -25.70
CA SER A 514 -16.39 -83.87 -26.69
C SER A 514 -15.20 -83.11 -26.06
N LYS A 515 -13.98 -83.44 -26.48
CA LYS A 515 -12.73 -82.88 -25.94
C LYS A 515 -12.38 -81.48 -26.48
N HIS A 516 -13.21 -80.84 -27.29
CA HIS A 516 -12.77 -79.61 -27.97
C HIS A 516 -12.91 -78.35 -27.11
N LEU A 517 -14.11 -78.04 -26.61
CA LEU A 517 -14.42 -76.87 -25.77
C LEU A 517 -14.35 -77.19 -24.26
N PHE A 518 -14.52 -78.46 -23.88
CA PHE A 518 -14.47 -78.94 -22.48
C PHE A 518 -13.17 -79.72 -22.20
N SER A 519 -12.02 -79.06 -22.36
CA SER A 519 -10.68 -79.62 -22.15
C SER A 519 -9.89 -78.87 -21.08
N ASP A 520 -8.97 -79.56 -20.41
CA ASP A 520 -8.02 -78.94 -19.47
C ASP A 520 -7.21 -77.81 -20.16
N ASP A 521 -6.70 -78.05 -21.36
CA ASP A 521 -5.94 -77.04 -22.14
C ASP A 521 -6.73 -75.73 -22.37
N TYR A 522 -8.04 -75.84 -22.59
CA TYR A 522 -8.90 -74.66 -22.79
C TYR A 522 -9.23 -73.97 -21.48
N ALA A 523 -9.45 -74.72 -20.40
CA ALA A 523 -9.65 -74.15 -19.08
C ALA A 523 -8.41 -73.38 -18.60
N GLU A 524 -7.21 -73.89 -18.88
CA GLU A 524 -5.93 -73.21 -18.62
C GLU A 524 -5.75 -71.98 -19.52
N GLN A 525 -6.11 -72.06 -20.80
CA GLN A 525 -6.09 -70.90 -21.72
C GLN A 525 -7.04 -69.78 -21.25
N LEU A 526 -8.26 -70.10 -20.82
CA LEU A 526 -9.19 -69.14 -20.25
C LEU A 526 -8.72 -68.59 -18.89
N GLN A 527 -8.14 -69.43 -18.04
CA GLN A 527 -7.55 -69.00 -16.76
C GLN A 527 -6.35 -68.08 -16.96
N SER A 528 -5.52 -68.33 -17.99
CA SER A 528 -4.42 -67.46 -18.40
C SER A 528 -4.93 -66.07 -18.78
N ILE A 529 -6.01 -65.99 -19.59
CA ILE A 529 -6.64 -64.72 -19.98
C ILE A 529 -7.19 -63.98 -18.74
N ILE A 530 -7.84 -64.70 -17.81
CA ILE A 530 -8.34 -64.12 -16.55
C ILE A 530 -7.17 -63.57 -15.72
N ASN A 531 -6.09 -64.32 -15.54
CA ASN A 531 -4.91 -63.90 -14.77
C ASN A 531 -4.26 -62.65 -15.37
N VAL A 532 -4.11 -62.59 -16.71
CA VAL A 532 -3.57 -61.43 -17.42
C VAL A 532 -4.47 -60.20 -17.23
N ARG A 533 -5.79 -60.36 -17.27
CA ARG A 533 -6.75 -59.27 -17.02
C ARG A 533 -6.70 -58.78 -15.57
N GLU A 534 -6.60 -59.69 -14.59
CA GLU A 534 -6.44 -59.35 -13.17
C GLU A 534 -5.12 -58.61 -12.88
N GLU A 535 -4.02 -59.01 -13.52
CA GLU A 535 -2.72 -58.35 -13.39
C GLU A 535 -2.75 -56.93 -13.98
N ARG A 536 -3.41 -56.73 -15.13
CA ARG A 536 -3.62 -55.40 -15.72
C ARG A 536 -4.47 -54.50 -14.84
N GLU A 537 -5.54 -55.01 -14.24
CA GLU A 537 -6.36 -54.25 -13.27
C GLU A 537 -5.57 -53.90 -12.00
N ARG A 538 -4.68 -54.79 -11.55
CA ARG A 538 -3.76 -54.49 -10.43
C ARG A 538 -2.76 -53.39 -10.79
N SER A 539 -2.18 -53.44 -12.00
CA SER A 539 -1.27 -52.40 -12.51
C SER A 539 -1.98 -51.05 -12.64
N LYS A 540 -3.23 -51.05 -13.12
CA LYS A 540 -4.10 -49.87 -13.19
C LYS A 540 -4.31 -49.24 -11.81
N LYS A 541 -4.67 -50.04 -10.81
CA LYS A 541 -4.85 -49.56 -9.42
C LYS A 541 -3.57 -48.96 -8.85
N GLN A 542 -2.41 -49.55 -9.12
CA GLN A 542 -1.11 -49.02 -8.68
C GLN A 542 -0.78 -47.69 -9.34
N LYS A 543 -1.01 -47.55 -10.66
CA LYS A 543 -0.82 -46.28 -11.38
C LYS A 543 -1.71 -45.17 -10.87
N ILE A 544 -2.99 -45.46 -10.63
CA ILE A 544 -3.93 -44.49 -10.03
C ILE A 544 -3.43 -44.06 -8.64
N ALA A 545 -3.01 -45.01 -7.80
CA ALA A 545 -2.49 -44.72 -6.47
C ALA A 545 -1.24 -43.81 -6.53
N TYR A 546 -0.31 -44.07 -7.45
CA TYR A 546 0.87 -43.24 -7.68
C TYR A 546 0.51 -41.79 -8.06
N ILE A 547 -0.33 -41.62 -9.09
CA ILE A 547 -0.76 -40.30 -9.56
C ILE A 547 -1.47 -39.52 -8.44
N VAL A 548 -2.37 -40.20 -7.72
CA VAL A 548 -3.12 -39.62 -6.60
C VAL A 548 -2.16 -39.21 -5.48
N GLN A 549 -1.17 -40.03 -5.15
CA GLN A 549 -0.19 -39.73 -4.08
C GLN A 549 0.69 -38.53 -4.45
N GLU A 550 1.17 -38.46 -5.70
CA GLU A 550 1.99 -37.36 -6.21
C GLU A 550 1.23 -36.03 -6.25
N LEU A 551 0.04 -36.00 -6.85
CA LEU A 551 -0.77 -34.78 -6.95
C LEU A 551 -1.37 -34.35 -5.60
N SER A 552 -1.53 -35.28 -4.65
CA SER A 552 -1.89 -34.97 -3.27
C SER A 552 -0.69 -34.75 -2.36
N SER A 553 0.54 -34.66 -2.88
CA SER A 553 1.71 -34.28 -2.08
C SER A 553 1.61 -32.83 -1.61
N PHE A 554 2.22 -32.48 -0.47
CA PHE A 554 2.16 -31.12 0.07
C PHE A 554 2.68 -30.05 -0.90
N GLN A 555 3.59 -30.41 -1.80
CA GLN A 555 4.13 -29.49 -2.81
C GLN A 555 3.15 -29.22 -3.95
N HIS A 556 2.32 -30.21 -4.32
CA HIS A 556 1.49 -30.16 -5.52
C HIS A 556 0.00 -29.94 -5.26
N VAL A 557 -0.47 -30.01 -4.02
CA VAL A 557 -1.90 -29.89 -3.66
C VAL A 557 -2.56 -28.60 -4.14
N ASP A 558 -1.89 -27.46 -4.01
CA ASP A 558 -2.47 -26.19 -4.47
C ASP A 558 -2.55 -26.14 -6.01
N ALA A 559 -1.52 -26.62 -6.70
CA ALA A 559 -1.52 -26.76 -8.15
C ALA A 559 -2.58 -27.76 -8.63
N ALA A 560 -2.78 -28.86 -7.90
CA ALA A 560 -3.79 -29.85 -8.19
C ALA A 560 -5.21 -29.26 -8.06
N CYS A 561 -5.50 -28.49 -7.00
CA CYS A 561 -6.78 -27.78 -6.86
C CYS A 561 -7.02 -26.80 -8.02
N ASP A 562 -6.01 -26.03 -8.41
CA ASP A 562 -6.10 -25.12 -9.56
C ASP A 562 -6.39 -25.86 -10.88
N ILE A 563 -5.71 -26.99 -11.11
CA ILE A 563 -5.90 -27.84 -12.30
C ILE A 563 -7.31 -28.42 -12.30
N LEU A 564 -7.78 -28.94 -11.16
CA LEU A 564 -9.14 -29.46 -11.00
C LEU A 564 -10.19 -28.38 -11.35
N ARG A 565 -10.00 -27.14 -10.89
CA ARG A 565 -10.87 -26.02 -11.27
C ARG A 565 -10.83 -25.74 -12.77
N GLN A 566 -9.65 -25.80 -13.39
CA GLN A 566 -9.47 -25.55 -14.83
C GLN A 566 -10.20 -26.58 -15.71
N ILE A 567 -10.31 -27.82 -15.25
CA ILE A 567 -11.05 -28.88 -15.95
C ILE A 567 -12.54 -28.95 -15.53
N ASN A 568 -13.08 -27.86 -14.96
CA ASN A 568 -14.47 -27.71 -14.53
C ASN A 568 -14.94 -28.72 -13.46
N VAL A 569 -14.05 -29.19 -12.59
CA VAL A 569 -14.47 -29.91 -11.38
C VAL A 569 -15.03 -28.91 -10.38
N ASP A 570 -16.21 -29.23 -9.85
CA ASP A 570 -16.83 -28.41 -8.81
C ASP A 570 -16.01 -28.46 -7.52
N LEU A 571 -15.49 -27.29 -7.11
CA LEU A 571 -14.74 -27.08 -5.87
C LEU A 571 -15.57 -26.36 -4.80
N THR A 572 -16.90 -26.30 -4.94
CA THR A 572 -17.79 -25.62 -3.99
C THR A 572 -17.59 -26.05 -2.54
N GLU A 573 -17.26 -27.32 -2.26
CA GLU A 573 -16.92 -27.80 -0.92
C GLU A 573 -15.73 -27.04 -0.31
N LEU A 574 -14.65 -26.89 -1.10
CA LEU A 574 -13.45 -26.17 -0.70
C LEU A 574 -13.68 -24.65 -0.68
N ASP A 575 -14.44 -24.12 -1.63
CA ASP A 575 -14.75 -22.69 -1.72
C ASP A 575 -15.65 -22.25 -0.57
N ARG A 576 -16.62 -23.06 -0.16
CA ARG A 576 -17.45 -22.80 1.02
C ARG A 576 -16.60 -22.79 2.29
N ALA A 577 -15.72 -23.79 2.45
CA ALA A 577 -14.83 -23.86 3.61
C ALA A 577 -13.82 -22.68 3.63
N ALA A 578 -13.31 -22.27 2.48
CA ALA A 578 -12.44 -21.09 2.36
C ALA A 578 -13.21 -19.79 2.66
N ALA A 579 -14.45 -19.66 2.19
CA ALA A 579 -15.31 -18.52 2.48
C ALA A 579 -15.65 -18.43 3.98
N GLU A 580 -15.91 -19.56 4.65
CA GLU A 580 -16.11 -19.62 6.10
C GLU A 580 -14.86 -19.16 6.87
N MET A 581 -13.66 -19.56 6.41
CA MET A 581 -12.41 -19.10 7.02
C MET A 581 -12.16 -17.61 6.77
N HIS A 582 -12.47 -17.11 5.57
CA HIS A 582 -12.37 -15.70 5.25
C HIS A 582 -13.36 -14.87 6.10
N ALA A 583 -14.58 -15.37 6.32
CA ALA A 583 -15.59 -14.72 7.14
C ALA A 583 -15.14 -14.54 8.60
N LYS A 584 -14.33 -15.46 9.14
CA LYS A 584 -13.73 -15.31 10.49
C LYS A 584 -12.74 -14.16 10.59
N GLY A 585 -12.13 -13.74 9.48
CA GLY A 585 -11.22 -12.59 9.42
C GLY A 585 -11.94 -11.24 9.27
N ILE A 586 -13.27 -11.24 9.08
CA ILE A 586 -14.07 -10.03 8.94
C ILE A 586 -14.46 -9.52 10.32
N VAL A 587 -14.25 -8.23 10.55
CA VAL A 587 -14.53 -7.57 11.82
C VAL A 587 -15.75 -6.65 11.65
N GLN A 588 -16.57 -6.58 12.70
CA GLN A 588 -17.66 -5.62 12.77
C GLN A 588 -17.08 -4.21 12.96
N ARG A 589 -17.44 -3.26 12.08
CA ARG A 589 -17.01 -1.87 12.18
C ARG A 589 -17.61 -1.23 13.44
N PRO A 590 -16.80 -0.77 14.43
CA PRO A 590 -17.31 -0.30 15.72
C PRO A 590 -18.22 0.94 15.60
N LYS A 591 -19.27 1.01 16.43
CA LYS A 591 -20.14 2.19 16.56
C LYS A 591 -19.54 3.13 17.59
N VAL A 592 -19.31 4.39 17.21
CA VAL A 592 -18.83 5.44 18.11
C VAL A 592 -20.01 6.37 18.40
N GLU A 593 -20.34 6.55 19.67
CA GLU A 593 -21.36 7.48 20.11
C GLU A 593 -20.83 8.92 20.16
N GLU A 594 -21.68 9.90 19.87
CA GLU A 594 -21.30 11.32 19.88
C GLU A 594 -20.85 11.79 21.28
N LYS A 595 -21.53 11.32 22.34
CA LYS A 595 -21.14 11.61 23.73
C LYS A 595 -19.69 11.20 24.02
N LEU A 596 -19.27 10.05 23.50
CA LEU A 596 -17.90 9.56 23.67
C LEU A 596 -16.87 10.46 22.95
N LEU A 597 -17.21 10.96 21.76
CA LEU A 597 -16.38 11.93 21.04
C LEU A 597 -16.24 13.25 21.81
N ILE A 598 -17.33 13.73 22.43
CA ILE A 598 -17.29 14.94 23.27
C ILE A 598 -16.39 14.72 24.49
N SER A 599 -16.58 13.63 25.23
CA SER A 599 -15.73 13.32 26.39
C SER A 599 -14.26 13.15 26.02
N ALA A 600 -13.95 12.56 24.86
CA ALA A 600 -12.59 12.46 24.35
C ALA A 600 -12.01 13.83 23.98
N LEU A 601 -12.82 14.71 23.37
CA LEU A 601 -12.43 16.09 23.05
C LEU A 601 -12.18 16.93 24.30
N GLU A 602 -13.00 16.77 25.35
CA GLU A 602 -12.78 17.38 26.66
C GLU A 602 -11.48 16.88 27.32
N ALA A 603 -11.15 15.59 27.17
CA ALA A 603 -9.87 15.05 27.62
C ALA A 603 -8.69 15.69 26.88
N VAL A 604 -8.82 15.93 25.58
CA VAL A 604 -7.83 16.69 24.79
C VAL A 604 -7.73 18.14 25.29
N ALA A 605 -8.85 18.79 25.61
CA ALA A 605 -8.87 20.15 26.17
C ALA A 605 -8.16 20.24 27.52
N LYS A 606 -8.40 19.28 28.42
CA LYS A 606 -7.70 19.20 29.71
C LYS A 606 -6.21 18.93 29.53
N ARG A 607 -5.82 18.12 28.53
CA ARG A 607 -4.41 17.82 28.25
C ARG A 607 -3.65 18.99 27.60
N HIS A 608 -4.33 19.78 26.76
CA HIS A 608 -3.79 20.89 25.99
C HIS A 608 -4.65 22.16 26.14
N PRO A 609 -4.66 22.80 27.33
CA PRO A 609 -5.49 23.98 27.58
C PRO A 609 -5.13 25.17 26.69
N ASN A 610 -3.86 25.26 26.30
CA ASN A 610 -3.36 26.28 25.37
C ASN A 610 -3.97 26.19 23.96
N TRP A 611 -4.48 25.02 23.55
CA TRP A 611 -5.14 24.86 22.25
C TRP A 611 -6.55 25.47 22.26
N VAL A 612 -7.26 25.34 23.37
CA VAL A 612 -8.56 25.99 23.57
C VAL A 612 -8.37 27.50 23.66
N GLN A 613 -7.39 27.97 24.44
CA GLN A 613 -7.07 29.39 24.58
C GLN A 613 -6.68 30.04 23.23
N ALA A 614 -5.94 29.31 22.40
CA ALA A 614 -5.53 29.78 21.07
C ALA A 614 -6.60 29.58 19.98
N GLY A 615 -7.81 29.08 20.32
CA GLY A 615 -8.90 28.90 19.37
C GLY A 615 -8.68 27.79 18.33
N VAL A 616 -7.85 26.80 18.63
CA VAL A 616 -7.58 25.66 17.73
C VAL A 616 -8.83 24.80 17.59
N PHE A 617 -9.50 24.56 18.71
CA PHE A 617 -10.78 23.86 18.76
C PHE A 617 -11.64 24.34 19.94
N GLN A 618 -12.92 24.00 19.90
CA GLN A 618 -13.86 24.23 20.99
C GLN A 618 -14.31 22.89 21.57
N PRO A 619 -14.49 22.75 22.90
CA PRO A 619 -14.87 21.48 23.55
C PRO A 619 -16.35 21.10 23.33
N THR A 620 -17.00 21.64 22.30
CA THR A 620 -18.40 21.38 21.96
C THR A 620 -18.52 20.97 20.50
N LEU A 621 -19.40 20.01 20.21
CA LEU A 621 -19.79 19.62 18.87
C LEU A 621 -21.20 20.16 18.61
N ARG A 622 -21.35 21.09 17.65
CA ARG A 622 -22.65 21.68 17.27
C ARG A 622 -23.12 21.15 15.92
N CYS A 623 -22.17 20.91 15.02
CA CYS A 623 -22.40 20.38 13.69
C CYS A 623 -21.76 18.99 13.55
N PRO A 624 -22.34 18.10 12.71
CA PRO A 624 -21.82 16.74 12.53
C PRO A 624 -20.38 16.70 11.99
N ALA A 625 -19.96 17.74 11.27
CA ALA A 625 -18.60 17.86 10.73
C ALA A 625 -17.59 18.51 11.69
N ASP A 626 -18.03 19.00 12.86
CA ASP A 626 -17.13 19.68 13.81
C ASP A 626 -16.04 18.75 14.32
N ALA A 627 -16.35 17.47 14.52
CA ALA A 627 -15.38 16.48 14.97
C ALA A 627 -14.20 16.36 13.99
N LEU A 628 -14.50 16.30 12.68
CA LEU A 628 -13.50 16.27 11.62
C LEU A 628 -12.77 17.62 11.48
N ARG A 629 -13.48 18.75 11.63
CA ARG A 629 -12.89 20.10 11.58
C ARG A 629 -11.87 20.30 12.69
N TRP A 630 -12.20 19.95 13.93
CA TRP A 630 -11.29 20.07 15.07
C TRP A 630 -10.07 19.17 14.91
N LEU A 631 -10.28 17.95 14.40
CA LEU A 631 -9.17 17.06 14.07
C LEU A 631 -8.25 17.65 12.99
N MET A 632 -8.80 18.29 11.95
CA MET A 632 -8.03 18.99 10.93
C MET A 632 -7.24 20.16 11.53
N HIS A 633 -7.83 20.96 12.41
CA HIS A 633 -7.13 22.06 13.07
C HIS A 633 -5.99 21.57 13.98
N MET A 634 -6.20 20.48 14.71
CA MET A 634 -5.13 19.84 15.50
C MET A 634 -3.99 19.37 14.59
N PHE A 635 -4.31 18.72 13.46
CA PHE A 635 -3.32 18.31 12.48
C PHE A 635 -2.51 19.50 11.93
N ILE A 636 -3.18 20.58 11.54
CA ILE A 636 -2.51 21.80 11.05
C ILE A 636 -1.59 22.36 12.12
N ARG A 637 -2.06 22.50 13.36
CA ARG A 637 -1.25 23.05 14.46
C ARG A 637 0.03 22.25 14.73
N LEU A 638 -0.04 20.92 14.61
CA LEU A 638 1.09 20.04 14.89
C LEU A 638 2.09 19.99 13.72
N THR A 639 1.62 20.14 12.48
CA THR A 639 2.45 19.98 11.27
C THR A 639 2.94 21.30 10.71
N TYR A 640 2.17 22.38 10.84
CA TYR A 640 2.52 23.69 10.34
C TYR A 640 3.54 24.36 11.28
N VAL A 641 4.78 24.43 10.83
CA VAL A 641 5.85 25.13 11.57
C VAL A 641 5.89 26.60 11.13
N PRO A 642 5.73 27.56 12.05
CA PRO A 642 5.82 28.99 11.71
C PRO A 642 7.23 29.34 11.26
N GLN A 643 7.34 30.32 10.36
CA GLN A 643 8.60 30.68 9.66
C GLN A 643 9.79 30.94 10.61
N ALA A 644 9.57 31.64 11.72
CA ALA A 644 10.63 31.92 12.70
C ALA A 644 11.06 30.66 13.47
N GLY A 645 10.10 29.81 13.83
CA GLY A 645 10.37 28.50 14.45
C GLY A 645 11.13 27.58 13.50
N ALA A 646 10.75 27.55 12.22
CA ALA A 646 11.43 26.74 11.20
C ALA A 646 12.90 27.18 11.02
N ALA A 647 13.17 28.49 10.97
CA ALA A 647 14.52 29.03 10.89
C ALA A 647 15.34 28.69 12.15
N ALA A 648 14.76 28.84 13.34
CA ALA A 648 15.43 28.50 14.61
C ALA A 648 15.76 26.99 14.70
N ILE A 649 14.82 26.10 14.36
CA ILE A 649 15.04 24.64 14.35
C ILE A 649 16.16 24.26 13.37
N ALA A 650 16.15 24.83 12.16
CA ALA A 650 17.19 24.58 11.17
C ALA A 650 18.57 25.08 11.63
N ARG A 651 18.62 26.22 12.34
CA ARG A 651 19.86 26.75 12.93
C ARG A 651 20.42 25.83 14.01
N LEU A 652 19.58 25.32 14.91
CA LEU A 652 20.01 24.51 16.05
C LEU A 652 20.64 23.17 15.63
N SER A 653 19.91 22.34 14.89
CA SER A 653 20.34 20.96 14.61
C SER A 653 21.15 20.82 13.32
N ARG A 654 20.92 21.70 12.33
CA ARG A 654 21.60 21.65 11.02
C ARG A 654 22.67 22.73 10.85
N ARG A 655 22.86 23.59 11.87
CA ARG A 655 23.82 24.70 11.84
C ARG A 655 23.64 25.62 10.62
N ARG A 656 22.39 25.79 10.16
CA ARG A 656 22.07 26.73 9.08
C ARG A 656 22.40 28.14 9.54
N ILE A 657 23.29 28.81 8.81
CA ILE A 657 23.73 30.18 9.10
C ILE A 657 22.72 31.22 8.60
N GLY A 658 22.76 32.41 9.21
CA GLY A 658 21.89 33.55 8.89
C GLY A 658 21.19 34.13 10.13
N PRO A 659 20.82 35.42 10.11
CA PRO A 659 20.01 36.00 11.16
C PRO A 659 18.63 35.35 11.19
N VAL A 660 18.07 35.20 12.40
CA VAL A 660 16.70 34.73 12.59
C VAL A 660 15.89 35.89 13.15
N GLY A 661 15.04 36.46 12.31
CA GLY A 661 14.13 37.53 12.69
C GLY A 661 12.98 37.00 13.53
N THR A 662 12.75 37.62 14.69
CA THR A 662 11.65 37.29 15.61
C THR A 662 10.55 38.34 15.62
N GLU A 663 10.79 39.50 15.00
CA GLU A 663 9.86 40.62 14.98
C GLU A 663 8.69 40.38 14.03
N HIS A 664 7.55 41.01 14.32
CA HIS A 664 6.32 40.82 13.53
C HIS A 664 6.42 41.30 12.08
N TYR A 665 7.30 42.26 11.80
CA TYR A 665 7.53 42.80 10.45
C TYR A 665 8.64 42.06 9.68
N GLN A 666 9.32 41.11 10.32
CA GLN A 666 10.39 40.32 9.71
C GLN A 666 9.85 38.97 9.21
N HIS A 667 10.41 38.49 8.09
CA HIS A 667 10.09 37.17 7.55
C HIS A 667 11.40 36.44 7.21
N ASN A 668 11.56 35.22 7.73
CA ASN A 668 12.75 34.39 7.48
C ASN A 668 12.52 33.56 6.22
N ILE A 669 13.35 33.81 5.21
CA ILE A 669 13.29 33.12 3.91
C ILE A 669 14.38 32.05 3.88
N PRO A 670 14.04 30.75 3.74
CA PRO A 670 15.03 29.73 3.47
C PRO A 670 15.56 29.91 2.04
N ALA A 671 16.85 30.19 1.92
CA ALA A 671 17.51 30.41 0.64
C ALA A 671 18.79 29.56 0.53
N GLU A 672 19.19 29.29 -0.71
CA GLU A 672 20.48 28.72 -1.07
C GLU A 672 21.39 29.81 -1.61
N VAL A 673 22.69 29.70 -1.29
CA VAL A 673 23.73 30.61 -1.77
C VAL A 673 24.80 29.76 -2.43
N GLY A 674 24.94 29.88 -3.75
CA GLY A 674 25.98 29.24 -4.53
C GLY A 674 27.09 30.22 -4.86
N PHE A 675 28.33 29.87 -4.53
CA PHE A 675 29.54 30.64 -4.86
C PHE A 675 30.68 29.66 -5.17
N VAL A 676 31.78 30.17 -5.73
CA VAL A 676 32.92 29.36 -6.16
C VAL A 676 34.17 29.80 -5.39
N GLU A 677 34.92 28.83 -4.89
CA GLU A 677 36.25 29.06 -4.32
C GLU A 677 37.29 28.31 -5.15
N GLN A 678 38.36 29.00 -5.52
CA GLN A 678 39.48 28.38 -6.23
C GLN A 678 40.78 28.95 -5.68
N TYR A 679 41.58 28.08 -5.08
CA TYR A 679 42.93 28.38 -4.63
C TYR A 679 43.90 27.59 -5.48
N ASP A 680 44.80 28.28 -6.17
CA ASP A 680 45.81 27.60 -6.98
C ASP A 680 46.78 26.84 -6.08
N ASN A 681 46.79 25.52 -6.24
CA ASN A 681 47.66 24.63 -5.48
C ASN A 681 48.83 24.08 -6.32
N LEU A 682 48.97 24.51 -7.58
CA LEU A 682 49.94 24.01 -8.54
C LEU A 682 51.09 24.98 -8.73
N GLN A 683 50.98 25.90 -9.69
CA GLN A 683 52.09 26.73 -10.16
C GLN A 683 52.11 28.10 -9.48
N TYR A 684 50.94 28.71 -9.29
CA TYR A 684 50.87 30.10 -8.86
C TYR A 684 51.02 30.26 -7.34
N LYS A 685 50.87 29.18 -6.56
CA LYS A 685 50.79 29.14 -5.09
C LYS A 685 51.81 29.97 -4.28
N ARG A 686 53.07 30.05 -4.71
CA ARG A 686 54.20 30.36 -3.80
C ARG A 686 55.02 31.61 -4.08
N TYR A 687 54.94 32.17 -5.28
CA TYR A 687 55.74 33.33 -5.67
C TYR A 687 54.90 34.61 -5.66
N ASP A 688 55.53 35.76 -5.89
CA ASP A 688 54.88 37.09 -5.86
C ASP A 688 53.64 37.18 -6.77
N TRP A 689 53.62 36.39 -7.85
CA TRP A 689 52.45 36.31 -8.73
C TRP A 689 51.22 35.69 -8.10
N GLN A 690 51.36 35.03 -6.94
CA GLN A 690 50.26 34.40 -6.22
C GLN A 690 49.22 35.44 -5.84
N GLY A 691 49.65 36.62 -5.37
CA GLY A 691 48.74 37.64 -4.84
C GLY A 691 47.76 38.15 -5.90
N TRP A 692 48.29 38.58 -7.06
CA TRP A 692 47.42 39.09 -8.12
C TRP A 692 46.68 37.98 -8.86
N TYR A 693 47.27 36.79 -9.02
CA TYR A 693 46.58 35.66 -9.63
C TYR A 693 45.42 35.19 -8.77
N GLN A 694 45.62 35.09 -7.45
CA GLN A 694 44.55 34.78 -6.50
C GLN A 694 43.45 35.85 -6.57
N ARG A 695 43.81 37.14 -6.57
CA ARG A 695 42.81 38.22 -6.74
C ARG A 695 42.06 38.10 -8.06
N MET A 696 42.73 37.81 -9.17
CA MET A 696 42.09 37.64 -10.48
C MET A 696 41.07 36.50 -10.47
N VAL A 697 41.41 35.37 -9.84
CA VAL A 697 40.51 34.22 -9.68
C VAL A 697 39.32 34.56 -8.79
N ASP A 698 39.54 35.26 -7.66
CA ASP A 698 38.46 35.67 -6.75
C ASP A 698 37.47 36.60 -7.47
N VAL A 699 37.97 37.59 -8.23
CA VAL A 699 37.14 38.52 -9.01
C VAL A 699 36.45 37.82 -10.17
N HIS A 700 37.10 36.87 -10.85
CA HIS A 700 36.46 36.04 -11.87
C HIS A 700 35.27 35.26 -11.28
N ASN A 701 35.41 34.81 -10.03
CA ASN A 701 34.42 34.02 -9.32
C ASN A 701 33.53 34.86 -8.38
N ARG A 702 33.43 36.17 -8.61
CA ARG A 702 32.64 37.09 -7.78
C ARG A 702 31.15 36.77 -7.72
N ASN A 703 30.62 36.01 -8.67
CA ASN A 703 29.21 35.67 -8.76
C ASN A 703 28.72 34.96 -7.50
N VAL A 704 27.61 35.46 -6.98
CA VAL A 704 26.83 34.77 -5.95
C VAL A 704 25.42 34.50 -6.48
N SER A 705 25.10 33.21 -6.61
CA SER A 705 23.77 32.75 -7.02
C SER A 705 22.89 32.58 -5.79
N LEU A 706 21.91 33.46 -5.61
CA LEU A 706 20.94 33.41 -4.51
C LEU A 706 19.64 32.79 -5.01
N ARG A 707 19.17 31.71 -4.36
CA ARG A 707 17.98 30.96 -4.78
C ARG A 707 16.99 30.77 -3.65
N CYS A 708 15.71 30.87 -3.95
CA CYS A 708 14.64 30.42 -3.06
C CYS A 708 13.48 29.82 -3.86
N ARG A 709 12.89 28.75 -3.34
CA ARG A 709 11.69 28.15 -3.95
C ARG A 709 10.48 29.01 -3.60
N ILE A 710 9.64 29.30 -4.59
CA ILE A 710 8.42 30.07 -4.35
C ILE A 710 7.46 29.32 -3.41
N SER A 711 7.49 27.98 -3.43
CA SER A 711 6.76 27.13 -2.48
C SER A 711 7.14 27.40 -1.02
N ASP A 712 8.42 27.68 -0.73
CA ASP A 712 8.88 27.94 0.63
C ASP A 712 8.49 29.35 1.11
N LEU A 713 8.17 30.26 0.18
CA LEU A 713 7.62 31.59 0.48
C LEU A 713 6.13 31.56 0.83
N ARG A 714 5.42 30.47 0.48
CA ARG A 714 4.00 30.29 0.81
C ARG A 714 3.83 29.91 2.28
N ARG A 715 4.07 30.87 3.17
CA ARG A 715 3.94 30.76 4.63
C ARG A 715 3.10 31.90 5.17
N LEU A 716 2.43 31.67 6.29
CA LEU A 716 1.82 32.72 7.09
C LEU A 716 2.92 33.63 7.66
N ASP A 717 2.71 34.92 7.56
CA ASP A 717 3.49 35.93 8.24
C ASP A 717 3.09 36.02 9.73
N ALA A 718 3.76 36.91 10.48
CA ALA A 718 3.51 37.03 11.91
C ALA A 718 2.15 37.68 12.25
N LYS A 719 1.47 38.29 11.28
CA LYS A 719 0.11 38.83 11.43
C LYS A 719 -0.96 37.78 11.11
N GLY A 720 -0.55 36.61 10.61
CA GLY A 720 -1.45 35.52 10.21
C GLY A 720 -1.92 35.63 8.77
N GLU A 721 -1.36 36.54 7.97
CA GLU A 721 -1.66 36.66 6.54
C GLU A 721 -0.69 35.80 5.71
N PRO A 722 -1.12 35.27 4.56
CA PRO A 722 -0.22 34.70 3.57
C PRO A 722 0.89 35.69 3.16
N PHE A 723 2.15 35.31 3.36
CA PHE A 723 3.30 36.13 2.94
C PHE A 723 3.39 36.22 1.41
N VAL A 724 3.22 35.09 0.72
CA VAL A 724 3.06 34.99 -0.74
C VAL A 724 1.84 34.11 -1.03
N ASP A 725 0.76 34.74 -1.47
CA ASP A 725 -0.42 34.07 -2.00
C ASP A 725 -0.35 33.93 -3.54
N MET A 726 -1.43 33.45 -4.15
CA MET A 726 -1.49 33.25 -5.61
C MET A 726 -1.23 34.55 -6.39
N GLN A 727 -1.80 35.67 -5.97
CA GLN A 727 -1.68 36.94 -6.70
C GLN A 727 -0.30 37.57 -6.52
N THR A 728 0.25 37.48 -5.30
CA THR A 728 1.64 37.86 -4.99
C THR A 728 2.62 37.04 -5.82
N GLU A 729 2.40 35.74 -5.96
CA GLU A 729 3.22 34.88 -6.82
C GLU A 729 3.12 35.26 -8.30
N ARG A 730 1.90 35.50 -8.82
CA ARG A 730 1.72 35.94 -10.22
C ARG A 730 2.48 37.24 -10.46
N ARG A 731 2.36 38.21 -9.55
CA ARG A 731 3.08 39.48 -9.62
C ARG A 731 4.60 39.27 -9.54
N LEU A 732 5.08 38.43 -8.62
CA LEU A 732 6.51 38.09 -8.48
C LEU A 732 7.09 37.50 -9.77
N ARG A 733 6.38 36.55 -10.39
CA ARG A 733 6.80 35.92 -11.64
C ARG A 733 6.89 36.91 -12.80
N ILE A 734 5.97 37.87 -12.88
CA ILE A 734 5.99 38.92 -13.90
C ILE A 734 7.12 39.93 -13.67
N LEU A 735 7.36 40.32 -12.41
CA LEU A 735 8.44 41.24 -12.06
C LEU A 735 9.82 40.63 -12.32
N ALA A 736 9.98 39.35 -12.02
CA ALA A 736 11.27 38.66 -12.11
C ALA A 736 11.55 38.00 -13.48
N GLN A 737 10.53 37.86 -14.33
CA GLN A 737 10.61 37.31 -15.70
C GLN A 737 11.44 36.02 -15.81
N ASP A 738 12.60 36.11 -16.47
CA ASP A 738 13.55 35.03 -16.76
C ASP A 738 14.29 34.51 -15.52
N ARG A 739 14.29 35.29 -14.43
CA ARG A 739 14.92 34.92 -13.15
C ARG A 739 14.14 33.87 -12.37
N VAL A 740 12.93 33.53 -12.81
CA VAL A 740 12.13 32.44 -12.23
C VAL A 740 12.07 31.26 -13.20
N GLY A 741 12.67 30.14 -12.80
CA GLY A 741 12.64 28.87 -13.55
C GLY A 741 12.21 27.73 -12.65
N MET A 742 11.35 26.82 -13.14
CA MET A 742 10.88 25.63 -12.40
C MET A 742 10.27 25.93 -11.01
N GLY A 743 9.73 27.14 -10.81
CA GLY A 743 9.20 27.57 -9.50
C GLY A 743 10.25 28.02 -8.49
N VAL A 744 11.49 28.26 -8.94
CA VAL A 744 12.61 28.78 -8.15
C VAL A 744 12.97 30.16 -8.66
N LEU A 745 13.02 31.13 -7.74
CA LEU A 745 13.58 32.45 -8.01
C LEU A 745 15.10 32.37 -7.83
N LYS A 746 15.86 32.76 -8.86
CA LYS A 746 17.33 32.79 -8.85
C LYS A 746 17.81 34.19 -9.21
N LEU A 747 18.57 34.81 -8.31
CA LEU A 747 19.25 36.08 -8.54
C LEU A 747 20.75 35.81 -8.58
N ASP A 748 21.37 36.00 -9.74
CA ASP A 748 22.83 35.95 -9.88
C ASP A 748 23.37 37.37 -9.71
N ALA A 749 24.20 37.57 -8.68
CA ALA A 749 24.74 38.87 -8.28
C ALA A 749 26.23 38.95 -8.62
N ASP A 750 26.55 39.79 -9.60
CA ASP A 750 27.89 39.94 -10.19
C ASP A 750 28.44 41.37 -10.13
N LYS A 751 27.79 42.24 -9.35
CA LYS A 751 27.99 43.70 -9.40
C LYS A 751 29.32 44.14 -8.80
N TYR A 752 29.73 43.54 -7.69
CA TYR A 752 30.90 43.87 -6.91
C TYR A 752 32.00 42.83 -7.12
N GLU A 753 33.25 43.19 -6.86
CA GLU A 753 34.39 42.28 -7.01
C GLU A 753 34.42 41.16 -5.97
N ASP A 754 33.91 41.45 -4.76
CA ASP A 754 33.93 40.54 -3.63
C ASP A 754 32.58 39.86 -3.43
N GLN A 755 32.63 38.56 -3.13
CA GLN A 755 31.44 37.73 -2.93
C GLN A 755 30.57 38.21 -1.75
N SER A 756 31.18 38.79 -0.70
CA SER A 756 30.45 39.36 0.46
C SER A 756 29.50 40.49 0.04
N ASP A 757 29.96 41.33 -0.87
CA ASP A 757 29.20 42.49 -1.33
C ASP A 757 28.10 42.06 -2.30
N ASN A 758 28.39 41.06 -3.14
CA ASN A 758 27.38 40.45 -4.01
C ASN A 758 26.30 39.68 -3.22
N LEU A 759 26.64 39.04 -2.11
CA LEU A 759 25.65 38.45 -1.21
C LEU A 759 24.74 39.53 -0.60
N THR A 760 25.31 40.64 -0.16
CA THR A 760 24.56 41.77 0.39
C THR A 760 23.64 42.38 -0.67
N PHE A 761 24.18 42.64 -1.87
CA PHE A 761 23.43 43.17 -3.00
C PHE A 761 22.30 42.24 -3.46
N GLY A 762 22.57 40.94 -3.58
CA GLY A 762 21.58 39.93 -3.92
C GLY A 762 20.46 39.85 -2.89
N THR A 763 20.80 39.93 -1.60
CA THR A 763 19.82 39.93 -0.50
C THR A 763 18.94 41.19 -0.52
N THR A 764 19.53 42.37 -0.77
CA THR A 764 18.77 43.62 -0.93
C THR A 764 17.82 43.54 -2.13
N LYS A 765 18.27 42.98 -3.26
CA LYS A 765 17.41 42.85 -4.44
C LYS A 765 16.31 41.82 -4.26
N LEU A 766 16.55 40.75 -3.51
CA LEU A 766 15.50 39.80 -3.14
C LEU A 766 14.42 40.47 -2.28
N SER A 767 14.81 41.21 -1.24
CA SER A 767 13.83 41.86 -0.36
C SER A 767 13.05 42.97 -1.07
N GLU A 768 13.71 43.76 -1.94
CA GLU A 768 13.08 44.77 -2.79
C GLU A 768 12.04 44.15 -3.74
N LEU A 769 12.40 43.05 -4.42
CA LEU A 769 11.51 42.35 -5.33
C LEU A 769 10.29 41.77 -4.61
N LEU A 770 10.49 41.20 -3.42
CA LEU A 770 9.40 40.67 -2.61
C LEU A 770 8.51 41.79 -2.06
N ALA A 771 9.07 42.93 -1.68
CA ALA A 771 8.30 44.09 -1.25
C ALA A 771 7.38 44.60 -2.36
N ASP A 772 7.86 44.66 -3.61
CA ASP A 772 7.01 45.06 -4.75
C ASP A 772 5.98 43.99 -5.13
N ALA A 773 6.35 42.71 -5.07
CA ALA A 773 5.42 41.61 -5.31
C ALA A 773 4.27 41.57 -4.29
N ARG A 774 4.55 41.87 -3.01
CA ARG A 774 3.54 41.89 -1.94
C ARG A 774 2.49 43.00 -2.10
N LYS A 775 2.68 43.98 -2.99
CA LYS A 775 1.65 44.98 -3.33
C LYS A 775 0.35 44.34 -3.80
N ALA A 776 0.38 43.12 -4.36
CA ALA A 776 -0.81 42.37 -4.72
C ALA A 776 -1.78 42.10 -3.55
N ARG A 777 -1.32 42.17 -2.29
CA ARG A 777 -2.16 42.04 -1.09
C ARG A 777 -2.88 43.34 -0.71
N LEU A 778 -2.52 44.48 -1.30
CA LEU A 778 -3.14 45.77 -0.97
C LEU A 778 -4.54 45.90 -1.58
N GLY A 779 -4.78 45.28 -2.74
CA GLY A 779 -6.04 45.37 -3.46
C GLY A 779 -5.96 44.77 -4.87
N GLU A 780 -7.13 44.59 -5.49
CA GLU A 780 -7.26 44.00 -6.83
C GLU A 780 -6.62 44.87 -7.92
N GLU A 781 -6.47 46.18 -7.69
CA GLU A 781 -5.81 47.10 -8.62
C GLU A 781 -4.33 46.75 -8.87
N TYR A 782 -3.69 46.02 -7.95
CA TYR A 782 -2.32 45.55 -8.08
C TYR A 782 -2.23 44.14 -8.66
N TRP A 783 -3.38 43.47 -8.87
CA TRP A 783 -3.41 42.13 -9.43
C TRP A 783 -3.05 42.22 -10.92
N PRO A 784 -2.00 41.50 -11.36
CA PRO A 784 -1.60 41.57 -12.74
C PRO A 784 -2.74 41.04 -13.63
N SER A 785 -3.05 41.81 -14.69
CA SER A 785 -4.07 41.41 -15.67
C SER A 785 -3.70 40.08 -16.34
N VAL A 786 -4.72 39.32 -16.77
CA VAL A 786 -4.51 38.09 -17.55
C VAL A 786 -4.47 38.48 -19.03
N GLU A 787 -3.35 38.18 -19.70
CA GLU A 787 -3.21 38.43 -21.14
C GLU A 787 -4.01 37.41 -21.95
N LEU A 788 -5.28 37.73 -22.20
CA LEU A 788 -6.16 36.90 -23.01
C LEU A 788 -5.85 37.09 -24.50
N LYS A 789 -5.63 35.99 -25.21
CA LYS A 789 -5.58 35.97 -26.68
C LYS A 789 -6.99 36.06 -27.25
N VAL A 790 -7.56 37.26 -27.26
CA VAL A 790 -8.89 37.52 -27.82
C VAL A 790 -8.82 37.40 -29.35
N ARG A 791 -9.63 36.50 -29.91
CA ARG A 791 -9.69 36.31 -31.37
C ARG A 791 -10.11 37.62 -32.03
N ARG A 792 -9.48 37.96 -33.16
CA ARG A 792 -10.02 38.99 -34.07
C ARG A 792 -11.48 38.67 -34.42
N PRO A 793 -12.30 39.67 -34.78
CA PRO A 793 -13.70 39.45 -35.18
C PRO A 793 -13.79 38.30 -36.17
N SER A 794 -14.76 37.42 -35.94
CA SER A 794 -14.92 36.18 -36.69
C SER A 794 -15.24 36.48 -38.17
N GLY A 795 -15.15 35.47 -39.03
CA GLY A 795 -15.57 35.62 -40.43
C GLY A 795 -17.02 36.12 -40.56
N GLN A 796 -17.90 35.71 -39.64
CA GLN A 796 -19.28 36.19 -39.57
C GLN A 796 -19.35 37.67 -39.20
N SER A 797 -18.60 38.13 -38.19
CA SER A 797 -18.53 39.56 -37.85
C SER A 797 -17.91 40.39 -38.98
N LYS A 798 -16.92 39.85 -39.69
CA LYS A 798 -16.28 40.49 -40.84
C LYS A 798 -17.19 40.56 -42.07
N ALA A 799 -18.16 39.66 -42.21
CA ALA A 799 -19.14 39.75 -43.31
C ALA A 799 -19.93 41.07 -43.25
N TYR A 800 -20.28 41.53 -42.04
CA TYR A 800 -20.94 42.82 -41.83
C TYR A 800 -20.08 44.03 -42.21
N TYR A 801 -18.76 43.88 -42.36
CA TYR A 801 -17.91 44.99 -42.79
C TYR A 801 -18.23 45.46 -44.21
N SER A 802 -18.74 44.56 -45.06
CA SER A 802 -19.22 44.91 -46.40
C SER A 802 -20.55 45.68 -46.40
N LEU A 803 -21.26 45.70 -45.27
CA LEU A 803 -22.56 46.34 -45.11
C LEU A 803 -22.49 47.62 -44.25
N ILE A 804 -21.31 48.00 -43.76
CA ILE A 804 -21.13 49.26 -43.04
C ILE A 804 -21.48 50.41 -44.00
N ASP A 805 -22.42 51.27 -43.59
CA ASP A 805 -22.91 52.41 -44.38
C ASP A 805 -23.56 52.04 -45.72
N TYR A 806 -24.15 50.84 -45.85
CA TYR A 806 -24.75 50.36 -47.11
C TYR A 806 -25.64 51.41 -47.82
N ASP A 807 -26.67 51.95 -47.14
CA ASP A 807 -27.61 52.89 -47.73
C ASP A 807 -26.95 54.21 -48.19
N ARG A 808 -25.99 54.71 -47.41
CA ARG A 808 -25.23 55.93 -47.72
C ARG A 808 -24.28 55.68 -48.90
N ILE A 809 -23.56 54.55 -48.90
CA ILE A 809 -22.63 54.15 -49.95
C ILE A 809 -23.41 53.92 -51.25
N GLU A 810 -24.56 53.26 -51.21
CA GLU A 810 -25.41 53.07 -52.39
C GLU A 810 -25.86 54.41 -52.98
N LYS A 811 -26.36 55.33 -52.15
CA LYS A 811 -26.76 56.66 -52.61
C LYS A 811 -25.60 57.45 -53.21
N CYS A 812 -24.47 57.51 -52.51
CA CYS A 812 -23.25 58.18 -52.99
C CYS A 812 -22.69 57.52 -54.27
N SER A 813 -22.79 56.20 -54.39
CA SER A 813 -22.33 55.47 -55.58
C SER A 813 -23.11 55.86 -56.84
N LYS A 814 -24.39 56.21 -56.72
CA LYS A 814 -25.20 56.72 -57.84
C LYS A 814 -24.72 58.10 -58.28
N GLU A 815 -24.50 59.00 -57.34
CA GLU A 815 -23.95 60.35 -57.59
C GLU A 815 -22.55 60.27 -58.22
N LEU A 816 -21.70 59.39 -57.70
CA LEU A 816 -20.37 59.12 -58.26
C LEU A 816 -20.44 58.48 -59.64
N TYR A 817 -21.42 57.62 -59.91
CA TYR A 817 -21.61 57.03 -61.23
C TYR A 817 -22.06 58.07 -62.27
N GLU A 818 -22.88 59.05 -61.87
CA GLU A 818 -23.20 60.21 -62.72
C GLU A 818 -21.93 61.03 -63.01
N LYS A 819 -21.14 61.33 -61.98
CA LYS A 819 -19.85 62.02 -62.13
C LYS A 819 -18.88 61.25 -63.04
N TYR A 820 -18.83 59.92 -62.93
CA TYR A 820 -18.06 59.05 -63.83
C TYR A 820 -18.56 59.14 -65.27
N ARG A 821 -19.88 59.06 -65.49
CA ARG A 821 -20.49 59.12 -66.83
C ARG A 821 -20.10 60.40 -67.55
N ASP A 822 -20.05 61.52 -66.84
CA ASP A 822 -19.68 62.81 -67.42
C ASP A 822 -18.17 62.96 -67.60
N ALA A 823 -17.35 62.46 -66.67
CA ALA A 823 -15.90 62.44 -66.83
C ALA A 823 -15.45 61.53 -67.99
N LYS A 824 -16.10 60.38 -68.19
CA LYS A 824 -15.77 59.38 -69.23
C LYS A 824 -16.04 59.88 -70.65
N LYS A 825 -16.93 60.87 -70.81
CA LYS A 825 -17.12 61.58 -72.09
C LYS A 825 -15.92 62.46 -72.43
N ARG A 826 -15.17 62.95 -71.43
CA ARG A 826 -14.04 63.87 -71.58
C ARG A 826 -12.71 63.14 -71.66
N SER A 827 -12.54 62.05 -70.92
CA SER A 827 -11.32 61.23 -70.91
C SER A 827 -11.60 59.75 -71.14
N LEU A 828 -10.70 59.07 -71.86
CA LEU A 828 -10.80 57.62 -72.11
C LEU A 828 -10.65 56.79 -70.82
N PHE A 829 -10.01 57.32 -69.78
CA PHE A 829 -9.88 56.67 -68.48
C PHE A 829 -10.21 57.66 -67.37
N VAL A 830 -11.11 57.26 -66.47
CA VAL A 830 -11.53 58.06 -65.31
C VAL A 830 -11.00 57.34 -64.09
N THR A 831 -10.16 58.02 -63.32
CA THR A 831 -9.54 57.43 -62.13
C THR A 831 -10.48 57.57 -60.93
N PRO A 832 -10.32 56.74 -59.88
CA PRO A 832 -11.00 56.96 -58.61
C PRO A 832 -10.71 58.34 -58.01
N MET A 833 -9.55 58.94 -58.31
CA MET A 833 -9.18 60.30 -57.88
C MET A 833 -10.09 61.38 -58.47
N ASP A 834 -10.60 61.15 -59.67
CA ASP A 834 -11.55 62.04 -60.32
C ASP A 834 -12.98 61.84 -59.79
N MET A 835 -13.22 60.74 -59.06
CA MET A 835 -14.51 60.37 -58.49
C MET A 835 -14.59 60.71 -57.01
N TRP A 836 -14.09 59.82 -56.15
CA TRP A 836 -14.32 59.80 -54.71
C TRP A 836 -13.03 59.73 -53.87
N LEU A 837 -11.89 59.48 -54.51
CA LEU A 837 -10.60 59.45 -53.83
C LEU A 837 -10.01 60.86 -53.82
N GLU A 838 -10.13 61.57 -52.71
CA GLU A 838 -9.52 62.88 -52.57
C GLU A 838 -8.01 62.74 -52.34
N VAL A 839 -7.23 63.37 -53.22
CA VAL A 839 -5.77 63.46 -53.07
C VAL A 839 -5.42 64.92 -52.83
N GLY A 840 -4.92 65.22 -51.62
CA GLY A 840 -4.51 66.56 -51.21
C GLY A 840 -3.41 67.10 -52.11
N GLY A 841 -3.76 67.98 -53.05
CA GLY A 841 -2.85 68.53 -54.04
C GLY A 841 -2.07 69.73 -53.52
N VAL A 842 -0.82 69.53 -53.12
CA VAL A 842 0.17 70.64 -53.06
C VAL A 842 1.38 70.38 -53.97
N GLN A 843 1.53 69.20 -54.57
CA GLN A 843 2.72 68.90 -55.40
C GLN A 843 2.50 68.46 -56.85
N VAL A 844 1.26 68.27 -57.33
CA VAL A 844 1.03 67.96 -58.76
C VAL A 844 -0.28 68.57 -59.25
N ARG A 845 -0.30 69.88 -59.44
CA ARG A 845 -1.20 70.63 -60.34
C ARG A 845 -0.70 72.08 -60.42
N ARG A 846 0.52 72.28 -60.94
CA ARG A 846 0.77 73.52 -61.69
C ARG A 846 0.16 73.29 -63.06
N SER A 847 -0.73 74.20 -63.39
CA SER A 847 -1.43 74.36 -64.65
C SER A 847 -0.48 74.24 -65.85
N ALA A 848 -1.04 73.70 -66.93
CA ALA A 848 -0.45 73.53 -68.25
C ALA A 848 -0.19 74.86 -68.99
N GLU A 849 0.48 75.83 -68.36
CA GLU A 849 0.80 77.13 -68.98
C GLU A 849 2.30 77.36 -69.22
N SER A 850 3.18 76.40 -68.91
CA SER A 850 4.63 76.55 -69.17
C SER A 850 5.35 75.23 -69.45
N ALA A 851 4.84 74.44 -70.40
CA ALA A 851 5.57 73.32 -71.00
C ALA A 851 5.71 73.60 -72.49
N ASP A 852 6.93 73.56 -73.01
CA ASP A 852 7.18 73.58 -74.46
C ASP A 852 6.76 72.24 -75.08
N GLU A 853 6.56 72.19 -76.41
CA GLU A 853 5.86 71.10 -77.13
C GLU A 853 6.42 69.68 -76.89
N ASP A 854 7.64 69.54 -76.34
CA ASP A 854 8.29 68.26 -76.04
C ASP A 854 8.49 67.94 -74.52
N GLY A 855 7.94 68.73 -73.60
CA GLY A 855 7.67 68.26 -72.22
C GLY A 855 8.84 68.04 -71.23
N TYR A 856 9.92 68.82 -71.27
CA TYR A 856 10.99 68.75 -70.25
C TYR A 856 11.10 70.02 -69.36
N THR A 857 11.25 69.84 -68.05
CA THR A 857 11.44 70.92 -67.04
C THR A 857 12.92 71.21 -66.76
N LEU A 858 13.35 72.47 -66.89
CA LEU A 858 14.70 72.94 -66.53
C LEU A 858 14.83 73.11 -65.00
N GLN A 859 15.81 72.42 -64.40
CA GLN A 859 16.26 72.67 -63.03
C GLN A 859 17.14 73.92 -62.98
N THR A 860 16.82 74.87 -62.10
CA THR A 860 17.78 75.91 -61.67
C THR A 860 17.95 75.88 -60.15
N LEU A 861 19.04 75.24 -59.72
CA LEU A 861 19.70 75.46 -58.45
C LEU A 861 20.42 76.81 -58.51
N GLN A 862 19.91 77.83 -57.82
CA GLN A 862 20.70 78.98 -57.38
C GLN A 862 19.96 79.76 -56.28
N ASN A 863 20.72 80.10 -55.24
CA ASN A 863 20.39 80.99 -54.10
C ASN A 863 19.90 80.32 -52.80
N VAL A 864 20.76 79.48 -52.21
CA VAL A 864 20.85 79.37 -50.75
C VAL A 864 22.17 80.00 -50.33
N SER A 865 22.17 81.31 -50.14
CA SER A 865 23.22 82.06 -49.46
C SER A 865 22.58 83.35 -48.92
N ASN A 866 22.77 83.58 -47.62
CA ASN A 866 22.32 84.73 -46.82
C ASN A 866 20.91 84.59 -46.21
N ASN A 867 20.80 84.09 -44.99
CA ASN A 867 20.93 84.97 -43.83
C ASN A 867 20.94 84.19 -42.51
N SER A 868 21.85 84.64 -41.66
CA SER A 868 21.94 84.40 -40.23
C SER A 868 20.75 85.02 -39.47
N ASP A 869 20.64 84.60 -38.21
CA ASP A 869 19.98 85.25 -37.08
C ASP A 869 18.54 84.82 -36.72
N THR A 870 18.47 84.13 -35.55
CA THR A 870 17.52 84.27 -34.40
C THR A 870 16.01 84.40 -34.71
N GLU A 871 15.08 83.62 -34.15
CA GLU A 871 14.93 82.97 -32.82
C GLU A 871 14.41 81.53 -32.91
#